data_AF-A0A0L0H9S4-F1
#
_entry.id   AF-A0A0L0H9S4-F1
#
_cell.length_a   1.000
_cell.length_b   1.000
_cell.length_c   1.000
_cell.angle_alpha   90.00
_cell.angle_beta   90.00
_cell.angle_gamma   90.00
#
_symmetry.space_group_name_H-M   'P 1'
#
loop_
_entity.id
_entity.type
_entity.pdbx_description
1 polymer ?
#
loop_
_entity_poly.entity_id
_entity_poly.type
_entity_poly.pdbx_seq_one_letter_code
_entity_poly.pdbx_strand_id
1 'polypeptide(L)'
;MSFSQCADSHLPITRPFTSLAALAEWSPGTDDFNVATIKLRPRPCKSDERLERVIVCHDMGGGYKDDCYVQGKEGDGAYTIQYWQFVDIFIYFSHWRVTIPPPGWTNAAHRNGIQVLGTFITEWDEGVQENYRLVFGPDWEKGSEGTFNPYFADKLVQVAKYYGFDGWFFNIESPMDKPDDAHVMIEFLEYITRKMPEVLPGSLVIWYDSLTTEGKIDWQDRVTDLNKPFFNVTDGIFTNYTWKPTYPDSSALVAGNRKRAVYTGIDVWGRNTFGGGRFNVHKALRVICRAETSCAIFAPGWCWEGFDRVGWEERERKFWCDSSVVVPDLPEGYVDENDMGCVADYIRKVSCPGQDWFYTDFDRGYGSKYWVDGLLVSTASWINHSRQTIPPSYRANSVYPIALNLRSRTIGQHLNPATSATWDVFGDLAYTGGSSVCMQILGDANSQTDDDCIPAWMFRLYKLGIEVRRDMRIEAVCLGPGMGIWIRTDDGHVKVMMSDDEEGWRTIRVDCHLFGSSKWIVEMGIVVLACPSSPSYASTVFSSSSFSCDWSFKPATKLGTSTLSAEFHLGSMRIYTPCPIPDLEGAPEITFESPTPTADGTFITSIWMPDASVDRWEVYVDNKWIGCAFVNMYRSVHFETCRVGVAVKGYDGVGRLIASRTGLFSGALPQDGI
;
A
#
# COMPACT_ATOMS: atom_id res chain seq x y z
N MET A 1 9.52 21.77 16.00
CA MET A 1 9.08 20.54 16.68
C MET A 1 10.32 19.82 17.16
N SER A 2 10.45 19.44 18.43
CA SER A 2 11.63 18.69 18.90
C SER A 2 11.41 17.19 18.73
N PHE A 3 12.37 16.49 18.13
CA PHE A 3 12.42 15.02 18.01
C PHE A 3 12.65 14.31 19.37
N SER A 4 12.30 14.95 20.48
CA SER A 4 12.77 14.61 21.84
C SER A 4 11.91 13.59 22.58
N GLN A 5 11.16 12.72 21.88
CA GLN A 5 10.36 11.66 22.52
C GLN A 5 10.49 10.26 21.88
N CYS A 6 11.41 10.04 20.92
CA CYS A 6 11.74 8.70 20.45
C CYS A 6 12.98 8.19 21.20
N ALA A 7 12.79 7.72 22.43
CA ALA A 7 13.84 7.15 23.26
C ALA A 7 13.56 5.67 23.55
N ASP A 8 13.48 4.86 22.49
CA ASP A 8 14.28 3.64 22.48
C ASP A 8 15.54 3.99 21.67
N SER A 9 16.55 4.54 22.35
CA SER A 9 17.72 5.22 21.76
C SER A 9 18.61 4.35 20.86
N HIS A 10 18.24 3.09 20.65
CA HIS A 10 19.08 2.07 20.04
C HIS A 10 18.49 1.51 18.73
N LEU A 11 17.18 1.61 18.51
CA LEU A 11 16.55 1.12 17.29
C LEU A 11 16.67 2.12 16.13
N PRO A 12 16.84 1.63 14.88
CA PRO A 12 16.91 2.50 13.71
C PRO A 12 15.54 3.14 13.44
N ILE A 13 15.55 4.44 13.16
CA ILE A 13 14.37 5.21 12.78
C ILE A 13 14.66 6.09 11.56
N THR A 14 13.65 6.35 10.74
CA THR A 14 13.72 7.34 9.67
C THR A 14 13.68 8.75 10.24
N ARG A 15 14.53 9.64 9.73
CA ARG A 15 14.55 11.05 10.10
C ARG A 15 14.56 11.94 8.85
N PRO A 16 13.92 13.11 8.92
CA PRO A 16 14.04 14.13 7.89
C PRO A 16 15.39 14.86 7.98
N PHE A 17 15.76 15.59 6.92
CA PHE A 17 16.75 16.67 7.05
C PHE A 17 16.03 17.96 7.46
N THR A 18 16.50 18.60 8.52
CA THR A 18 15.86 19.79 9.10
C THR A 18 16.19 21.08 8.36
N SER A 19 17.26 21.09 7.56
CA SER A 19 17.74 22.23 6.78
C SER A 19 18.52 21.76 5.54
N LEU A 20 18.78 22.66 4.58
CA LEU A 20 19.71 22.41 3.49
C LEU A 20 21.15 22.18 3.96
N ALA A 21 21.56 22.79 5.08
CA ALA A 21 22.87 22.51 5.68
C ALA A 21 22.99 21.05 6.13
N ALA A 22 21.97 20.51 6.79
CA ALA A 22 21.93 19.08 7.15
C ALA A 22 21.95 18.17 5.91
N LEU A 23 21.27 18.55 4.83
CA LEU A 23 21.33 17.84 3.55
C LEU A 23 22.74 17.89 2.91
N ALA A 24 23.45 19.01 3.04
CA ALA A 24 24.80 19.17 2.50
C ALA A 24 25.80 18.19 3.15
N GLU A 25 25.66 17.97 4.46
CA GLU A 25 26.47 17.03 5.26
C GLU A 25 26.17 15.55 4.96
N TRP A 26 24.99 15.24 4.44
CA TRP A 26 24.60 13.87 4.12
C TRP A 26 25.40 13.29 2.94
N SER A 27 25.71 11.99 3.01
CA SER A 27 26.32 11.24 1.90
C SER A 27 25.76 9.81 1.84
N PRO A 28 25.72 9.16 0.65
CA PRO A 28 25.25 7.77 0.53
C PRO A 28 26.08 6.79 1.37
N GLY A 29 25.42 5.76 1.91
CA GLY A 29 26.06 4.66 2.67
C GLY A 29 26.13 4.88 4.18
N THR A 30 25.57 5.98 4.69
CA THR A 30 25.57 6.28 6.14
C THR A 30 24.29 5.82 6.85
N ASP A 31 23.31 5.24 6.14
CA ASP A 31 21.95 5.02 6.66
C ASP A 31 21.21 3.84 6.00
N ASP A 32 21.83 2.65 6.03
CA ASP A 32 21.36 1.48 5.30
C ASP A 32 20.04 0.87 5.86
N PHE A 33 19.65 1.18 7.10
CA PHE A 33 18.36 0.74 7.68
C PHE A 33 17.15 1.42 7.01
N ASN A 34 17.36 2.60 6.43
CA ASN A 34 16.30 3.43 5.87
C ASN A 34 16.11 3.22 4.35
N VAL A 35 16.85 2.28 3.74
CA VAL A 35 16.77 2.00 2.30
C VAL A 35 15.62 1.05 2.00
N ALA A 36 14.68 1.48 1.14
CA ALA A 36 13.61 0.62 0.64
C ALA A 36 14.18 -0.47 -0.30
N THR A 37 13.78 -1.72 -0.07
CA THR A 37 14.28 -2.88 -0.84
C THR A 37 13.30 -3.36 -1.89
N ILE A 38 12.00 -3.16 -1.67
CA ILE A 38 10.97 -3.57 -2.61
C ILE A 38 10.98 -2.60 -3.79
N LYS A 39 11.25 -3.12 -4.99
CA LYS A 39 11.20 -2.33 -6.22
C LYS A 39 9.76 -2.05 -6.64
N LEU A 40 9.54 -0.88 -7.25
CA LEU A 40 8.24 -0.49 -7.80
C LEU A 40 7.75 -1.55 -8.78
N ARG A 41 6.64 -2.22 -8.44
CA ARG A 41 6.08 -3.29 -9.27
C ARG A 41 5.25 -2.69 -10.40
N PRO A 42 5.42 -3.14 -11.66
CA PRO A 42 4.63 -2.63 -12.77
C PRO A 42 3.17 -3.08 -12.64
N ARG A 43 2.24 -2.18 -12.99
CA ARG A 43 0.83 -2.52 -13.15
C ARG A 43 0.55 -2.91 -14.62
N PRO A 44 -0.31 -3.92 -14.89
CA PRO A 44 -0.66 -4.32 -16.25
C PRO A 44 -1.22 -3.15 -17.07
N CYS A 45 -0.66 -2.92 -18.26
CA CYS A 45 -0.92 -1.72 -19.07
C CYS A 45 -2.03 -1.91 -20.13
N LYS A 46 -2.69 -3.07 -20.22
CA LYS A 46 -3.63 -3.32 -21.33
C LYS A 46 -5.01 -2.70 -21.10
N SER A 47 -5.35 -1.71 -21.94
CA SER A 47 -6.69 -1.19 -22.26
C SER A 47 -7.48 -0.44 -21.19
N ASP A 48 -7.00 -0.42 -19.96
CA ASP A 48 -7.61 0.34 -18.85
C ASP A 48 -6.88 1.68 -18.66
N GLU A 49 -6.67 2.42 -19.76
CA GLU A 49 -6.08 3.76 -19.75
C GLU A 49 -7.00 4.72 -19.00
N ARG A 50 -6.92 4.65 -17.68
CA ARG A 50 -7.39 5.70 -16.82
C ARG A 50 -6.50 6.90 -17.11
N LEU A 51 -7.07 7.91 -17.77
CA LEU A 51 -6.34 9.13 -18.07
C LEU A 51 -6.19 9.98 -16.80
N GLU A 52 -7.19 9.95 -15.91
CA GLU A 52 -7.12 10.60 -14.61
C GLU A 52 -6.19 9.83 -13.66
N ARG A 53 -5.32 10.57 -12.96
CA ARG A 53 -4.44 10.04 -11.92
C ARG A 53 -4.86 10.57 -10.55
N VAL A 54 -4.53 9.83 -9.51
CA VAL A 54 -4.77 10.21 -8.11
C VAL A 54 -3.46 10.31 -7.36
N ILE A 55 -3.19 11.50 -6.86
CA ILE A 55 -2.23 11.70 -5.78
C ILE A 55 -2.96 11.49 -4.46
N VAL A 56 -2.36 10.70 -3.57
CA VAL A 56 -2.64 10.77 -2.13
C VAL A 56 -1.47 11.47 -1.46
N CYS A 57 -1.72 12.64 -0.88
CA CYS A 57 -0.73 13.38 -0.10
C CYS A 57 -1.03 13.16 1.39
N HIS A 58 -0.15 12.43 2.07
CA HIS A 58 -0.45 11.75 3.33
C HIS A 58 -0.83 12.67 4.48
N ASP A 59 -0.01 13.71 4.72
CA ASP A 59 -0.05 14.68 5.83
C ASP A 59 -0.69 14.15 7.13
N MET A 60 -0.14 13.05 7.66
CA MET A 60 -0.66 12.41 8.86
C MET A 60 0.09 12.88 10.09
N GLY A 61 -0.54 13.73 10.90
CA GLY A 61 -0.02 14.17 12.20
C GLY A 61 1.34 14.87 12.13
N GLY A 62 1.70 15.43 10.98
CA GLY A 62 3.03 16.00 10.70
C GLY A 62 4.13 14.97 10.37
N GLY A 63 3.78 13.70 10.11
CA GLY A 63 4.68 12.63 9.72
C GLY A 63 5.54 12.06 10.86
N TYR A 64 6.25 10.97 10.56
CA TYR A 64 7.23 10.29 11.41
C TYR A 64 6.69 9.96 12.81
N LYS A 65 5.56 9.25 12.84
CA LYS A 65 4.95 8.68 14.04
C LYS A 65 5.41 7.23 14.20
N ASP A 66 4.46 6.29 14.27
CA ASP A 66 4.76 4.86 14.33
C ASP A 66 5.44 4.33 13.06
N ASP A 67 5.29 5.06 11.95
CA ASP A 67 5.89 4.75 10.66
C ASP A 67 7.38 5.10 10.53
N CYS A 68 7.97 5.83 11.48
CA CYS A 68 9.41 6.09 11.48
C CYS A 68 10.23 4.85 11.91
N TYR A 69 9.60 3.86 12.56
CA TYR A 69 10.25 2.63 13.02
C TYR A 69 10.38 1.65 11.86
N VAL A 70 11.54 1.63 11.21
CA VAL A 70 11.76 0.88 9.96
C VAL A 70 11.67 -0.64 10.10
N GLN A 71 11.85 -1.15 11.31
CA GLN A 71 11.75 -2.57 11.65
C GLN A 71 10.41 -2.90 12.33
N GLY A 72 9.52 -1.91 12.41
CA GLY A 72 8.30 -1.98 13.20
C GLY A 72 8.53 -1.73 14.69
N LYS A 73 7.42 -1.76 15.42
CA LYS A 73 7.34 -1.61 16.88
C LYS A 73 6.13 -2.35 17.43
N GLU A 74 6.10 -2.57 18.74
CA GLU A 74 4.86 -2.96 19.41
C GLU A 74 3.85 -1.81 19.40
N GLY A 75 2.55 -2.13 19.21
CA GLY A 75 1.50 -1.11 19.19
C GLY A 75 0.15 -1.62 18.68
N ASP A 76 -0.92 -0.99 19.15
CA ASP A 76 -2.32 -1.44 18.98
C ASP A 76 -2.99 -1.01 17.66
N GLY A 77 -2.18 -0.69 16.65
CA GLY A 77 -2.64 -0.36 15.30
C GLY A 77 -1.93 0.85 14.69
N ALA A 78 -1.93 0.90 13.36
CA ALA A 78 -1.34 1.99 12.59
C ALA A 78 -2.23 2.36 11.41
N TYR A 79 -2.21 3.64 11.05
CA TYR A 79 -2.79 4.05 9.79
C TYR A 79 -1.96 3.51 8.63
N THR A 80 -2.66 2.84 7.73
CA THR A 80 -2.13 2.21 6.52
C THR A 80 -3.16 2.42 5.43
N ILE A 81 -2.72 2.73 4.20
CA ILE A 81 -3.66 2.89 3.08
C ILE A 81 -4.06 1.50 2.60
N GLN A 82 -5.32 1.13 2.73
CA GLN A 82 -5.83 -0.20 2.30
C GLN A 82 -6.44 -0.19 0.89
N TYR A 83 -6.45 0.99 0.23
CA TYR A 83 -7.17 1.22 -1.02
C TYR A 83 -6.26 1.68 -2.18
N TRP A 84 -5.05 1.12 -2.24
CA TRP A 84 -4.04 1.41 -3.24
C TRP A 84 -4.51 1.24 -4.69
N GLN A 85 -5.57 0.46 -4.96
CA GLN A 85 -6.16 0.29 -6.27
C GLN A 85 -6.78 1.57 -6.85
N PHE A 86 -6.97 2.61 -6.05
CA PHE A 86 -7.48 3.91 -6.49
C PHE A 86 -6.40 5.00 -6.57
N VAL A 87 -5.19 4.69 -6.12
CA VAL A 87 -4.06 5.62 -6.01
C VAL A 87 -3.08 5.36 -7.15
N ASP A 88 -2.40 6.41 -7.62
CA ASP A 88 -1.32 6.32 -8.62
C ASP A 88 0.02 6.81 -8.03
N ILE A 89 -0.03 7.86 -7.23
CA ILE A 89 1.14 8.50 -6.61
C ILE A 89 0.84 8.72 -5.12
N PHE A 90 1.79 8.38 -4.26
CA PHE A 90 1.77 8.65 -2.83
C PHE A 90 2.84 9.69 -2.49
N ILE A 91 2.44 10.79 -1.87
CA ILE A 91 3.37 11.81 -1.36
C ILE A 91 3.43 11.64 0.15
N TYR A 92 4.60 11.27 0.66
CA TYR A 92 4.85 11.28 2.09
C TYR A 92 5.17 12.72 2.51
N PHE A 93 4.16 13.37 3.07
CA PHE A 93 4.20 14.79 3.41
C PHE A 93 4.48 14.99 4.90
N SER A 94 5.35 15.96 5.19
CA SER A 94 5.59 16.46 6.55
C SER A 94 6.07 17.90 6.47
N HIS A 95 6.05 18.60 7.61
CA HIS A 95 6.52 20.00 7.72
C HIS A 95 8.04 20.10 7.98
N TRP A 96 8.81 19.13 7.52
CA TRP A 96 10.27 19.14 7.61
C TRP A 96 10.89 19.50 6.27
N ARG A 97 11.92 20.35 6.29
CA ARG A 97 12.60 20.92 5.11
C ARG A 97 12.78 19.91 3.98
N VAL A 98 13.36 18.76 4.30
CA VAL A 98 13.50 17.64 3.38
C VAL A 98 12.96 16.39 4.05
N THR A 99 11.81 15.94 3.55
CA THR A 99 11.09 14.78 4.05
C THR A 99 11.49 13.54 3.26
N ILE A 100 12.04 12.54 3.95
CA ILE A 100 12.36 11.22 3.42
C ILE A 100 11.21 10.25 3.76
N PRO A 101 10.55 9.64 2.75
CA PRO A 101 9.55 8.61 3.01
C PRO A 101 10.18 7.44 3.80
N PRO A 102 9.63 7.04 4.96
CA PRO A 102 10.09 5.83 5.65
C PRO A 102 10.01 4.61 4.72
N PRO A 103 10.99 3.67 4.78
CA PRO A 103 11.00 2.50 3.91
C PRO A 103 9.74 1.64 4.07
N GLY A 104 9.08 1.69 5.23
CA GLY A 104 7.77 1.09 5.46
C GLY A 104 6.71 1.49 4.43
N TRP A 105 6.58 2.80 4.19
CA TRP A 105 5.65 3.35 3.19
C TRP A 105 6.11 3.05 1.77
N THR A 106 7.40 3.25 1.47
CA THR A 106 7.95 2.98 0.14
C THR A 106 7.78 1.51 -0.26
N ASN A 107 8.11 0.59 0.63
CA ASN A 107 7.96 -0.85 0.38
C ASN A 107 6.49 -1.24 0.15
N ALA A 108 5.56 -0.74 0.96
CA ALA A 108 4.13 -1.00 0.83
C ALA A 108 3.56 -0.45 -0.49
N ALA A 109 3.89 0.80 -0.83
CA ALA A 109 3.46 1.46 -2.05
C ALA A 109 4.05 0.77 -3.31
N HIS A 110 5.36 0.50 -3.32
CA HIS A 110 6.03 -0.18 -4.42
C HIS A 110 5.48 -1.59 -4.67
N ARG A 111 5.20 -2.34 -3.59
CA ARG A 111 4.54 -3.65 -3.67
C ARG A 111 3.16 -3.55 -4.32
N ASN A 112 2.46 -2.44 -4.12
CA ASN A 112 1.18 -2.12 -4.72
C ASN A 112 1.28 -1.41 -6.08
N GLY A 113 2.49 -1.16 -6.60
CA GLY A 113 2.72 -0.49 -7.88
C GLY A 113 2.40 1.01 -7.86
N ILE A 114 2.65 1.67 -6.73
CA ILE A 114 2.42 3.10 -6.48
C ILE A 114 3.77 3.80 -6.37
N GLN A 115 3.91 4.91 -7.08
CA GLN A 115 5.11 5.74 -6.97
C GLN A 115 5.08 6.53 -5.66
N VAL A 116 6.23 6.69 -5.01
CA VAL A 116 6.37 7.42 -3.74
C VAL A 116 7.26 8.64 -3.90
N LEU A 117 6.74 9.81 -3.53
CA LEU A 117 7.50 11.05 -3.52
C LEU A 117 7.83 11.49 -2.09
N GLY A 118 9.07 11.95 -1.89
CA GLY A 118 9.44 12.76 -0.75
C GLY A 118 8.91 14.18 -0.89
N THR A 119 9.04 14.99 0.16
CA THR A 119 8.60 16.39 0.16
C THR A 119 9.77 17.32 0.45
N PHE A 120 9.96 18.34 -0.38
CA PHE A 120 10.76 19.51 -0.07
C PHE A 120 9.82 20.68 0.23
N ILE A 121 9.97 21.31 1.39
CA ILE A 121 9.07 22.39 1.82
C ILE A 121 9.83 23.59 2.37
N THR A 122 9.33 24.78 2.06
CA THR A 122 9.77 26.03 2.70
C THR A 122 8.60 26.74 3.32
N GLU A 123 8.67 27.07 4.61
CA GLU A 123 7.62 27.82 5.29
C GLU A 123 8.25 28.93 6.13
N TRP A 124 7.46 30.00 6.36
CA TRP A 124 7.80 31.10 7.25
C TRP A 124 9.08 31.87 6.85
N ASP A 125 9.60 32.69 7.76
CA ASP A 125 10.76 33.56 7.53
C ASP A 125 12.05 32.77 7.27
N GLU A 126 12.21 31.61 7.91
CA GLU A 126 13.36 30.73 7.70
C GLU A 126 13.38 30.17 6.27
N GLY A 127 12.20 29.88 5.71
CA GLY A 127 12.08 29.37 4.35
C GLY A 127 12.56 30.32 3.26
N VAL A 128 12.51 31.64 3.48
CA VAL A 128 13.01 32.64 2.51
C VAL A 128 14.51 32.44 2.25
N GLN A 129 15.31 32.28 3.31
CA GLN A 129 16.75 32.06 3.15
C GLN A 129 17.06 30.70 2.51
N GLU A 130 16.28 29.68 2.84
CA GLU A 130 16.45 28.34 2.28
C GLU A 130 16.07 28.28 0.79
N ASN A 131 15.09 29.07 0.33
CA ASN A 131 14.81 29.22 -1.11
C ASN A 131 16.04 29.71 -1.86
N TYR A 132 16.72 30.73 -1.32
CA TYR A 132 17.93 31.27 -1.93
C TYR A 132 19.09 30.27 -1.90
N ARG A 133 19.32 29.57 -0.79
CA ARG A 133 20.32 28.49 -0.73
C ARG A 133 20.00 27.37 -1.71
N LEU A 134 18.74 26.99 -1.86
CA LEU A 134 18.31 25.93 -2.77
C LEU A 134 18.75 26.23 -4.21
N VAL A 135 18.54 27.47 -4.67
CA VAL A 135 18.78 27.86 -6.07
C VAL A 135 20.17 28.43 -6.32
N PHE A 136 20.84 29.04 -5.34
CA PHE A 136 22.16 29.66 -5.48
C PHE A 136 23.31 28.84 -4.88
N GLY A 137 23.00 27.80 -4.11
CA GLY A 137 23.97 26.84 -3.58
C GLY A 137 24.32 27.04 -2.09
N PRO A 138 25.17 26.16 -1.55
CA PRO A 138 25.43 26.05 -0.11
C PRO A 138 26.17 27.26 0.46
N ASP A 139 26.97 27.96 -0.34
CA ASP A 139 27.80 29.10 0.08
C ASP A 139 27.06 30.45 -0.04
N TRP A 140 25.77 30.45 -0.40
CA TRP A 140 25.00 31.69 -0.50
C TRP A 140 24.75 32.32 0.88
N GLU A 141 25.01 33.62 0.98
CA GLU A 141 24.76 34.44 2.16
C GLU A 141 23.68 35.49 1.92
N LYS A 142 22.91 35.78 2.96
CA LYS A 142 21.81 36.75 2.91
C LYS A 142 22.28 38.11 2.39
N GLY A 143 21.63 38.59 1.32
CA GLY A 143 21.93 39.87 0.67
C GLY A 143 22.92 39.76 -0.49
N SER A 144 23.40 38.56 -0.82
CA SER A 144 24.21 38.32 -2.02
C SER A 144 23.31 38.08 -3.23
N GLU A 145 23.70 38.60 -4.39
CA GLU A 145 23.15 38.16 -5.68
C GLU A 145 23.67 36.75 -6.01
N GLY A 146 22.94 36.00 -6.83
CA GLY A 146 23.31 34.63 -7.19
C GLY A 146 22.83 34.24 -8.59
N THR A 147 23.41 33.16 -9.11
CA THR A 147 22.94 32.48 -10.33
C THR A 147 22.62 31.03 -9.99
N PHE A 148 21.83 30.37 -10.84
CA PHE A 148 21.49 28.96 -10.63
C PHE A 148 22.71 28.08 -10.31
N ASN A 149 22.57 27.27 -9.26
CA ASN A 149 23.55 26.31 -8.80
C ASN A 149 22.88 24.93 -8.60
N PRO A 150 23.33 23.87 -9.29
CA PRO A 150 22.66 22.56 -9.25
C PRO A 150 22.94 21.76 -7.98
N TYR A 151 23.79 22.22 -7.06
CA TYR A 151 24.27 21.44 -5.92
C TYR A 151 23.16 20.73 -5.13
N PHE A 152 22.12 21.46 -4.72
CA PHE A 152 21.02 20.86 -3.95
C PHE A 152 20.07 20.02 -4.81
N ALA A 153 19.90 20.36 -6.09
CA ALA A 153 19.16 19.48 -7.01
C ALA A 153 19.85 18.12 -7.13
N ASP A 154 21.17 18.11 -7.32
CA ASP A 154 21.96 16.87 -7.40
C ASP A 154 21.93 16.08 -6.08
N LYS A 155 21.95 16.76 -4.92
CA LYS A 155 21.79 16.11 -3.61
C LYS A 155 20.42 15.44 -3.46
N LEU A 156 19.34 16.13 -3.82
CA LEU A 156 17.98 15.58 -3.75
C LEU A 156 17.81 14.36 -4.69
N VAL A 157 18.43 14.39 -5.87
CA VAL A 157 18.48 13.23 -6.79
C VAL A 157 19.22 12.05 -6.15
N GLN A 158 20.37 12.31 -5.50
CA GLN A 158 21.13 11.27 -4.80
C GLN A 158 20.35 10.65 -3.64
N VAL A 159 19.65 11.47 -2.85
CA VAL A 159 18.81 11.03 -1.74
C VAL A 159 17.69 10.11 -2.21
N ALA A 160 16.93 10.52 -3.24
CA ALA A 160 15.88 9.67 -3.81
C ALA A 160 16.42 8.33 -4.31
N LYS A 161 17.59 8.35 -4.98
CA LYS A 161 18.25 7.14 -5.47
C LYS A 161 18.68 6.21 -4.33
N TYR A 162 19.30 6.77 -3.29
CA TYR A 162 19.84 5.98 -2.19
C TYR A 162 18.74 5.33 -1.36
N TYR A 163 17.73 6.10 -0.94
CA TYR A 163 16.63 5.57 -0.13
C TYR A 163 15.59 4.79 -0.94
N GLY A 164 15.60 4.94 -2.27
CA GLY A 164 14.83 4.11 -3.19
C GLY A 164 13.37 4.55 -3.37
N PHE A 165 13.10 5.87 -3.36
CA PHE A 165 11.78 6.44 -3.69
C PHE A 165 11.83 7.22 -5.02
N ASP A 166 10.67 7.59 -5.57
CA ASP A 166 10.48 7.91 -6.98
C ASP A 166 10.47 9.42 -7.30
N GLY A 167 10.95 10.28 -6.41
CA GLY A 167 11.11 11.71 -6.67
C GLY A 167 10.50 12.63 -5.63
N TRP A 168 10.10 13.83 -6.06
CA TRP A 168 9.92 14.96 -5.15
C TRP A 168 8.65 15.76 -5.40
N PHE A 169 7.96 16.07 -4.32
CA PHE A 169 6.96 17.11 -4.25
C PHE A 169 7.58 18.39 -3.67
N PHE A 170 7.51 19.50 -4.40
CA PHE A 170 8.01 20.80 -3.98
C PHE A 170 6.87 21.70 -3.53
N ASN A 171 6.88 22.08 -2.25
CA ASN A 171 5.94 23.00 -1.64
C ASN A 171 6.66 24.26 -1.13
N ILE A 172 6.71 25.30 -1.95
CA ILE A 172 7.43 26.54 -1.62
C ILE A 172 6.44 27.57 -1.06
N GLU A 173 6.27 27.59 0.26
CA GLU A 173 5.35 28.49 1.00
C GLU A 173 6.08 29.70 1.61
N SER A 174 7.26 30.04 1.09
CA SER A 174 8.02 31.25 1.45
C SER A 174 8.32 32.06 0.19
N PRO A 175 8.20 33.41 0.23
CA PRO A 175 8.41 34.25 -0.94
C PRO A 175 9.88 34.35 -1.35
N MET A 176 10.10 34.96 -2.52
CA MET A 176 11.39 35.45 -3.00
C MET A 176 11.26 36.95 -3.30
N ASP A 177 12.33 37.71 -3.09
CA ASP A 177 12.29 39.18 -3.08
C ASP A 177 12.01 39.80 -4.45
N LYS A 178 12.39 39.12 -5.54
CA LYS A 178 12.30 39.64 -6.91
C LYS A 178 11.75 38.59 -7.90
N PRO A 179 11.03 39.01 -8.96
CA PRO A 179 10.62 38.11 -10.05
C PRO A 179 11.78 37.35 -10.70
N ASP A 180 12.94 37.98 -10.85
CA ASP A 180 14.14 37.34 -11.42
C ASP A 180 14.57 36.11 -10.60
N ASP A 181 14.47 36.18 -9.26
CA ASP A 181 14.81 35.06 -8.38
C ASP A 181 13.81 33.90 -8.53
N ALA A 182 12.52 34.21 -8.72
CA ALA A 182 11.49 33.21 -9.02
C ALA A 182 11.74 32.51 -10.36
N HIS A 183 12.32 33.21 -11.34
CA HIS A 183 12.76 32.60 -12.59
C HIS A 183 13.94 31.63 -12.39
N VAL A 184 14.84 31.88 -11.45
CA VAL A 184 15.88 30.91 -11.07
C VAL A 184 15.29 29.68 -10.39
N MET A 185 14.21 29.83 -9.61
CA MET A 185 13.46 28.67 -9.09
C MET A 185 12.87 27.81 -10.22
N ILE A 186 12.38 28.42 -11.30
CA ILE A 186 11.92 27.68 -12.49
C ILE A 186 13.09 26.92 -13.14
N GLU A 187 14.27 27.55 -13.26
CA GLU A 187 15.49 26.88 -13.78
C GLU A 187 15.91 25.69 -12.90
N PHE A 188 15.83 25.83 -11.57
CA PHE A 188 16.06 24.74 -10.63
C PHE A 188 15.09 23.58 -10.85
N LEU A 189 13.79 23.87 -10.98
CA LEU A 189 12.76 22.85 -11.23
C LEU A 189 12.95 22.16 -12.58
N GLU A 190 13.30 22.90 -13.63
CA GLU A 190 13.60 22.34 -14.94
C GLU A 190 14.82 21.39 -14.87
N TYR A 191 15.88 21.82 -14.19
CA TYR A 191 17.08 21.01 -14.03
C TYR A 191 16.79 19.70 -13.30
N ILE A 192 16.13 19.75 -12.13
CA ILE A 192 15.86 18.53 -11.36
C ILE A 192 14.85 17.61 -12.06
N THR A 193 13.82 18.17 -12.70
CA THR A 193 12.83 17.37 -13.46
C THR A 193 13.49 16.62 -14.62
N ARG A 194 14.50 17.21 -15.27
CA ARG A 194 15.31 16.52 -16.28
C ARG A 194 16.27 15.49 -15.66
N LYS A 195 16.92 15.84 -14.54
CA LYS A 195 17.98 15.02 -13.93
C LYS A 195 17.45 13.76 -13.25
N MET A 196 16.28 13.84 -12.62
CA MET A 196 15.63 12.73 -11.92
C MET A 196 15.49 11.47 -12.80
N PRO A 197 14.85 11.51 -14.00
CA PRO A 197 14.70 10.33 -14.85
C PRO A 197 16.00 9.81 -15.47
N GLU A 198 17.06 10.63 -15.58
CA GLU A 198 18.40 10.16 -15.98
C GLU A 198 19.00 9.19 -14.94
N VAL A 199 18.66 9.37 -13.66
CA VAL A 199 19.21 8.60 -12.53
C VAL A 199 18.23 7.52 -12.05
N LEU A 200 16.93 7.83 -12.07
CA LEU A 200 15.82 6.99 -11.64
C LEU A 200 14.72 7.02 -12.71
N PRO A 201 14.75 6.12 -13.70
CA PRO A 201 13.75 6.08 -14.76
C PRO A 201 12.33 6.02 -14.21
N GLY A 202 11.45 6.89 -14.73
CA GLY A 202 10.04 6.97 -14.31
C GLY A 202 9.79 7.85 -13.08
N SER A 203 10.82 8.41 -12.45
CA SER A 203 10.66 9.35 -11.34
C SER A 203 9.89 10.63 -11.73
N LEU A 204 9.34 11.30 -10.72
CA LEU A 204 8.46 12.47 -10.90
C LEU A 204 8.89 13.65 -10.03
N VAL A 205 8.70 14.86 -10.56
CA VAL A 205 8.77 16.13 -9.84
C VAL A 205 7.41 16.83 -9.93
N ILE A 206 6.76 17.03 -8.79
CA ILE A 206 5.44 17.67 -8.70
C ILE A 206 5.56 19.01 -7.97
N TRP A 207 4.97 20.05 -8.55
CA TRP A 207 4.96 21.42 -8.01
C TRP A 207 3.67 21.70 -7.25
N TYR A 208 3.73 22.36 -6.09
CA TYR A 208 2.55 22.91 -5.43
C TYR A 208 2.26 24.34 -5.89
N ASP A 209 0.98 24.67 -6.11
CA ASP A 209 0.51 25.99 -6.51
C ASP A 209 0.61 27.03 -5.37
N SER A 210 1.82 27.55 -5.13
CA SER A 210 2.09 28.56 -4.09
C SER A 210 2.89 29.77 -4.62
N LEU A 211 4.18 29.60 -4.91
CA LEU A 211 5.05 30.67 -5.42
C LEU A 211 4.68 31.03 -6.87
N THR A 212 4.50 32.32 -7.13
CA THR A 212 4.21 32.86 -8.46
C THR A 212 5.46 33.39 -9.15
N THR A 213 5.37 33.65 -10.46
CA THR A 213 6.44 34.31 -11.23
C THR A 213 6.78 35.71 -10.74
N GLU A 214 5.96 36.31 -9.88
CA GLU A 214 6.27 37.59 -9.24
C GLU A 214 7.15 37.45 -7.97
N GLY A 215 7.50 36.22 -7.57
CA GLY A 215 8.21 35.93 -6.32
C GLY A 215 7.30 35.91 -5.08
N LYS A 216 6.00 36.07 -5.24
CA LYS A 216 5.03 36.12 -4.11
C LYS A 216 4.36 34.76 -3.90
N ILE A 217 4.04 34.47 -2.64
CA ILE A 217 3.11 33.39 -2.29
C ILE A 217 1.69 33.89 -2.56
N ASP A 218 1.07 33.33 -3.59
CA ASP A 218 -0.30 33.65 -4.01
C ASP A 218 -0.91 32.42 -4.70
N TRP A 219 -1.53 31.53 -3.92
CA TRP A 219 -2.15 30.31 -4.42
C TRP A 219 -3.25 30.64 -5.43
N GLN A 220 -3.08 30.18 -6.67
CA GLN A 220 -4.00 30.54 -7.76
C GLN A 220 -5.27 29.68 -7.80
N ASP A 221 -5.27 28.56 -7.07
CA ASP A 221 -6.31 27.52 -7.01
C ASP A 221 -6.59 26.86 -8.37
N ARG A 222 -5.74 27.13 -9.37
CA ARG A 222 -5.91 26.73 -10.78
C ARG A 222 -4.62 27.03 -11.54
N VAL A 223 -4.49 26.50 -12.75
CA VAL A 223 -3.37 26.89 -13.63
C VAL A 223 -3.66 28.26 -14.27
N THR A 224 -2.77 29.23 -14.06
CA THR A 224 -2.82 30.60 -14.62
C THR A 224 -1.47 31.00 -15.18
N ASP A 225 -1.36 32.18 -15.81
CA ASP A 225 -0.08 32.67 -16.32
C ASP A 225 0.98 32.87 -15.22
N LEU A 226 0.56 33.02 -13.96
CA LEU A 226 1.45 33.24 -12.81
C LEU A 226 2.12 31.96 -12.27
N ASN A 227 1.55 30.78 -12.52
CA ASN A 227 2.11 29.49 -12.07
C ASN A 227 2.38 28.50 -13.22
N LYS A 228 1.85 28.76 -14.42
CA LYS A 228 2.06 27.92 -15.61
C LYS A 228 3.54 27.74 -15.98
N PRO A 229 4.43 28.72 -15.83
CA PRO A 229 5.86 28.51 -16.07
C PRO A 229 6.47 27.41 -15.19
N PHE A 230 6.09 27.31 -13.91
CA PHE A 230 6.50 26.21 -13.02
C PHE A 230 5.92 24.87 -13.49
N PHE A 231 4.61 24.84 -13.80
CA PHE A 231 3.96 23.63 -14.33
C PHE A 231 4.57 23.13 -15.65
N ASN A 232 5.02 24.03 -16.51
CA ASN A 232 5.61 23.66 -17.80
C ASN A 232 6.92 22.89 -17.63
N VAL A 233 7.70 23.17 -16.58
CA VAL A 233 9.02 22.57 -16.34
C VAL A 233 9.01 21.40 -15.37
N THR A 234 7.88 21.11 -14.70
CA THR A 234 7.69 19.95 -13.82
C THR A 234 6.80 18.88 -14.48
N ASP A 235 6.73 17.68 -13.89
CA ASP A 235 5.87 16.60 -14.40
C ASP A 235 4.38 16.87 -14.16
N GLY A 236 4.06 17.65 -13.14
CA GLY A 236 2.70 18.09 -12.86
C GLY A 236 2.61 19.18 -11.79
N ILE A 237 1.40 19.70 -11.63
CA ILE A 237 1.05 20.71 -10.63
C ILE A 237 -0.08 20.21 -9.74
N PHE A 238 0.13 20.30 -8.43
CA PHE A 238 -0.89 20.13 -7.41
C PHE A 238 -1.46 21.53 -7.12
N THR A 239 -2.69 21.81 -7.58
CA THR A 239 -3.34 23.11 -7.33
C THR A 239 -3.85 23.19 -5.90
N ASN A 240 -3.80 24.38 -5.29
CA ASN A 240 -4.35 24.59 -3.96
C ASN A 240 -5.84 24.22 -3.88
N TYR A 241 -6.31 23.87 -2.69
CA TYR A 241 -7.60 23.19 -2.48
C TYR A 241 -8.80 24.15 -2.32
N THR A 242 -8.64 25.47 -2.41
CA THR A 242 -9.72 26.48 -2.24
C THR A 242 -10.40 26.92 -3.53
N TRP A 243 -10.37 26.07 -4.55
CA TRP A 243 -10.88 26.35 -5.90
C TRP A 243 -12.42 26.45 -5.98
N LYS A 244 -12.89 27.12 -7.05
CA LYS A 244 -14.31 27.27 -7.39
C LYS A 244 -14.73 26.26 -8.47
N PRO A 245 -16.04 25.94 -8.60
CA PRO A 245 -16.53 24.93 -9.55
C PRO A 245 -16.02 25.02 -10.99
N THR A 246 -15.71 26.23 -11.48
CA THR A 246 -15.24 26.48 -12.86
C THR A 246 -13.73 26.40 -13.03
N TYR A 247 -12.96 26.32 -11.95
CA TYR A 247 -11.50 26.37 -11.98
C TYR A 247 -10.84 25.09 -12.53
N PRO A 248 -11.37 23.87 -12.27
CA PRO A 248 -10.88 22.67 -12.95
C PRO A 248 -11.00 22.75 -14.48
N ASP A 249 -12.15 23.20 -15.01
CA ASP A 249 -12.35 23.41 -16.45
C ASP A 249 -11.38 24.45 -17.01
N SER A 250 -11.20 25.57 -16.29
CA SER A 250 -10.22 26.60 -16.67
C SER A 250 -8.80 26.06 -16.70
N SER A 251 -8.42 25.23 -15.73
CA SER A 251 -7.08 24.63 -15.68
C SER A 251 -6.88 23.64 -16.82
N ALA A 252 -7.88 22.81 -17.12
CA ALA A 252 -7.84 21.89 -18.25
C ALA A 252 -7.66 22.63 -19.58
N LEU A 253 -8.34 23.76 -19.76
CA LEU A 253 -8.21 24.61 -20.95
C LEU A 253 -6.78 25.18 -21.07
N VAL A 254 -6.22 25.72 -19.98
CA VAL A 254 -4.89 26.33 -19.97
C VAL A 254 -3.77 25.30 -20.15
N ALA A 255 -3.94 24.10 -19.58
CA ALA A 255 -2.99 22.98 -19.65
C ALA A 255 -3.06 22.19 -20.98
N GLY A 256 -4.18 22.28 -21.71
CA GLY A 256 -4.37 21.61 -23.00
C GLY A 256 -4.13 20.10 -22.91
N ASN A 257 -3.19 19.59 -23.71
CA ASN A 257 -2.85 18.16 -23.75
C ASN A 257 -2.27 17.64 -22.41
N ARG A 258 -1.76 18.54 -21.54
CA ARG A 258 -1.23 18.19 -20.22
C ARG A 258 -2.27 18.29 -19.10
N LYS A 259 -3.58 18.40 -19.39
CA LYS A 259 -4.63 18.49 -18.35
C LYS A 259 -4.61 17.38 -17.30
N ARG A 260 -4.12 16.18 -17.62
CA ARG A 260 -3.97 15.07 -16.67
C ARG A 260 -2.76 15.20 -15.74
N ALA A 261 -1.87 16.15 -16.00
CA ALA A 261 -0.79 16.56 -15.11
C ALA A 261 -1.21 17.70 -14.15
N VAL A 262 -2.47 18.15 -14.22
CA VAL A 262 -3.06 19.04 -13.22
C VAL A 262 -3.77 18.17 -12.19
N TYR A 263 -3.27 18.16 -10.96
CA TYR A 263 -3.85 17.46 -9.83
C TYR A 263 -4.61 18.47 -8.97
N THR A 264 -5.92 18.55 -9.18
CA THR A 264 -6.77 19.46 -8.43
C THR A 264 -6.88 19.02 -6.97
N GLY A 265 -6.46 19.89 -6.06
CA GLY A 265 -6.38 19.60 -4.62
C GLY A 265 -7.73 19.43 -3.93
N ILE A 266 -7.83 18.46 -3.03
CA ILE A 266 -8.99 18.23 -2.17
C ILE A 266 -8.48 18.05 -0.75
N ASP A 267 -8.77 18.99 0.16
CA ASP A 267 -8.41 18.85 1.57
C ASP A 267 -9.47 18.03 2.31
N VAL A 268 -9.10 16.82 2.72
CA VAL A 268 -10.02 15.89 3.39
C VAL A 268 -10.50 16.45 4.74
N TRP A 269 -9.75 17.35 5.40
CA TRP A 269 -10.23 17.98 6.63
C TRP A 269 -11.33 19.02 6.41
N GLY A 270 -11.53 19.46 5.17
CA GLY A 270 -12.60 20.38 4.78
C GLY A 270 -12.26 21.86 4.95
N ARG A 271 -10.98 22.25 5.03
CA ARG A 271 -10.57 23.66 5.21
C ARG A 271 -10.76 24.42 3.90
N ASN A 272 -11.94 25.04 3.75
CA ASN A 272 -12.34 25.83 2.57
C ASN A 272 -12.32 25.05 1.24
N THR A 273 -12.24 23.73 1.27
CA THR A 273 -12.25 22.93 0.05
C THR A 273 -13.65 22.82 -0.54
N PHE A 274 -13.74 22.74 -1.86
CA PHE A 274 -15.01 22.52 -2.53
C PHE A 274 -15.64 21.19 -2.09
N GLY A 275 -16.94 21.21 -1.78
CA GLY A 275 -17.67 20.04 -1.29
C GLY A 275 -17.48 19.76 0.22
N GLY A 276 -16.55 20.43 0.90
CA GLY A 276 -16.40 20.37 2.37
C GLY A 276 -15.56 19.21 2.91
N GLY A 277 -14.84 18.46 2.06
CA GLY A 277 -13.94 17.38 2.48
C GLY A 277 -14.65 16.20 3.15
N ARG A 278 -13.94 15.44 4.00
CA ARG A 278 -14.43 14.30 4.78
C ARG A 278 -15.11 13.26 3.89
N PHE A 279 -16.26 12.72 4.30
CA PHE A 279 -17.08 11.85 3.45
C PHE A 279 -17.69 12.55 2.22
N ASN A 280 -17.53 13.87 2.07
CA ASN A 280 -18.01 14.63 0.91
C ASN A 280 -16.95 14.81 -0.19
N VAL A 281 -15.78 14.17 -0.09
CA VAL A 281 -14.73 14.23 -1.13
C VAL A 281 -15.24 13.84 -2.52
N HIS A 282 -16.21 12.93 -2.61
CA HIS A 282 -16.84 12.54 -3.88
C HIS A 282 -17.47 13.70 -4.64
N LYS A 283 -17.94 14.75 -3.93
CA LYS A 283 -18.52 15.95 -4.56
C LYS A 283 -17.48 16.74 -5.33
N ALA A 284 -16.26 16.83 -4.80
CA ALA A 284 -15.12 17.43 -5.49
C ALA A 284 -14.68 16.57 -6.68
N LEU A 285 -14.57 15.24 -6.47
CA LEU A 285 -14.20 14.30 -7.53
C LEU A 285 -15.17 14.35 -8.71
N ARG A 286 -16.47 14.52 -8.48
CA ARG A 286 -17.49 14.72 -9.53
C ARG A 286 -17.15 15.88 -10.47
N VAL A 287 -16.72 17.01 -9.91
CA VAL A 287 -16.38 18.22 -10.69
C VAL A 287 -15.04 18.03 -11.42
N ILE A 288 -14.03 17.50 -10.71
CA ILE A 288 -12.70 17.26 -11.25
C ILE A 288 -12.74 16.27 -12.42
N CYS A 289 -13.46 15.15 -12.25
CA CYS A 289 -13.57 14.11 -13.29
C CYS A 289 -14.28 14.65 -14.54
N ARG A 290 -15.30 15.51 -14.38
CA ARG A 290 -15.98 16.17 -15.51
C ARG A 290 -15.06 17.10 -16.28
N ALA A 291 -14.16 17.81 -15.59
CA ALA A 291 -13.17 18.69 -16.20
C ALA A 291 -11.98 17.93 -16.82
N GLU A 292 -11.92 16.61 -16.64
CA GLU A 292 -10.86 15.76 -17.14
C GLU A 292 -9.45 16.16 -16.64
N THR A 293 -9.35 16.78 -15.47
CA THR A 293 -8.09 16.89 -14.73
C THR A 293 -7.86 15.64 -13.86
N SER A 294 -6.72 15.57 -13.18
CA SER A 294 -6.42 14.59 -12.14
C SER A 294 -6.74 15.19 -10.76
N CYS A 295 -6.72 14.39 -9.69
CA CYS A 295 -6.98 14.88 -8.34
C CYS A 295 -5.81 14.61 -7.38
N ALA A 296 -5.64 15.48 -6.39
CA ALA A 296 -4.79 15.25 -5.24
C ALA A 296 -5.63 15.25 -3.96
N ILE A 297 -5.74 14.10 -3.30
CA ILE A 297 -6.43 13.93 -2.02
C ILE A 297 -5.42 14.21 -0.91
N PHE A 298 -5.61 15.33 -0.22
CA PHE A 298 -4.73 15.80 0.84
C PHE A 298 -5.24 15.38 2.22
N ALA A 299 -4.34 14.81 3.02
CA ALA A 299 -4.57 14.41 4.41
C ALA A 299 -5.72 13.39 4.62
N PRO A 300 -5.81 12.28 3.86
CA PRO A 300 -6.84 11.26 4.09
C PRO A 300 -6.68 10.50 5.42
N GLY A 301 -5.54 10.69 6.11
CA GLY A 301 -5.34 10.27 7.51
C GLY A 301 -6.43 10.78 8.47
N TRP A 302 -7.25 11.75 8.05
CA TRP A 302 -8.48 12.17 8.73
C TRP A 302 -9.35 11.00 9.27
N CYS A 303 -9.50 9.90 8.52
CA CYS A 303 -10.29 8.74 8.98
C CYS A 303 -9.73 8.08 10.26
N TRP A 304 -8.44 8.28 10.52
CA TRP A 304 -7.70 7.80 11.69
C TRP A 304 -7.55 8.90 12.76
N GLU A 305 -7.08 10.08 12.36
CA GLU A 305 -6.70 11.17 13.26
C GLU A 305 -7.88 11.99 13.77
N GLY A 306 -8.96 12.08 12.99
CA GLY A 306 -10.13 12.88 13.33
C GLY A 306 -11.00 12.26 14.44
N PHE A 307 -10.63 11.09 14.97
CA PHE A 307 -11.46 10.25 15.84
C PHE A 307 -10.60 9.55 16.92
N ASP A 308 -11.24 8.76 17.79
CA ASP A 308 -10.59 7.94 18.83
C ASP A 308 -9.89 6.68 18.29
N ARG A 309 -9.75 6.57 16.96
CA ARG A 309 -9.19 5.43 16.20
C ARG A 309 -10.04 4.15 16.23
N VAL A 310 -11.09 4.06 17.03
CA VAL A 310 -12.00 2.88 17.03
C VAL A 310 -12.81 2.87 15.74
N GLY A 311 -12.93 1.71 15.08
CA GLY A 311 -13.74 1.56 13.85
C GLY A 311 -13.22 2.36 12.64
N TRP A 312 -11.93 2.70 12.63
CA TRP A 312 -11.34 3.47 11.54
C TRP A 312 -11.35 2.71 10.20
N GLU A 313 -11.26 1.37 10.21
CA GLU A 313 -11.36 0.57 8.98
C GLU A 313 -12.73 0.74 8.31
N GLU A 314 -13.80 0.85 9.09
CA GLU A 314 -15.14 1.11 8.58
C GLU A 314 -15.23 2.51 7.97
N ARG A 315 -14.62 3.52 8.61
CA ARG A 315 -14.56 4.89 8.07
C ARG A 315 -13.77 4.97 6.77
N GLU A 316 -12.61 4.33 6.71
CA GLU A 316 -11.79 4.21 5.50
C GLU A 316 -12.59 3.51 4.38
N ARG A 317 -13.32 2.44 4.69
CA ARG A 317 -14.21 1.76 3.73
C ARG A 317 -15.28 2.70 3.17
N LYS A 318 -15.95 3.48 4.03
CA LYS A 318 -16.94 4.50 3.62
C LYS A 318 -16.33 5.53 2.69
N PHE A 319 -15.19 6.07 3.08
CA PHE A 319 -14.48 7.09 2.32
C PHE A 319 -14.10 6.58 0.92
N TRP A 320 -13.49 5.40 0.83
CA TRP A 320 -12.93 4.91 -0.42
C TRP A 320 -13.95 4.21 -1.31
N CYS A 321 -14.82 3.36 -0.78
CA CYS A 321 -15.54 2.41 -1.63
C CYS A 321 -16.95 1.99 -1.21
N ASP A 322 -17.51 2.52 -0.12
CA ASP A 322 -18.85 2.13 0.33
C ASP A 322 -19.77 3.34 0.58
N SER A 323 -20.59 3.64 -0.42
CA SER A 323 -21.61 4.70 -0.36
C SER A 323 -22.86 4.30 0.45
N SER A 324 -23.02 3.02 0.81
CA SER A 324 -24.22 2.50 1.50
C SER A 324 -24.18 2.65 3.03
N VAL A 325 -23.03 3.07 3.57
CA VAL A 325 -22.79 3.20 5.02
C VAL A 325 -22.51 4.67 5.41
N VAL A 326 -22.80 5.62 4.52
CA VAL A 326 -22.66 7.06 4.78
C VAL A 326 -23.77 7.47 5.76
N VAL A 327 -23.40 7.63 7.04
CA VAL A 327 -24.15 8.49 7.95
C VAL A 327 -23.56 9.88 7.76
N PRO A 328 -24.27 10.85 7.17
CA PRO A 328 -23.75 12.20 7.12
C PRO A 328 -23.54 12.68 8.55
N ASP A 329 -22.46 13.42 8.82
CA ASP A 329 -22.32 14.28 10.02
C ASP A 329 -23.36 15.42 10.04
N LEU A 330 -24.50 15.26 9.36
CA LEU A 330 -25.61 16.19 9.37
C LEU A 330 -26.56 15.79 10.51
N PRO A 331 -27.18 16.77 11.18
CA PRO A 331 -28.29 16.49 12.09
C PRO A 331 -29.31 15.55 11.43
N GLU A 332 -29.85 14.59 12.18
CA GLU A 332 -30.89 13.67 11.70
C GLU A 332 -31.96 14.44 10.89
N GLY A 333 -32.12 14.06 9.61
CA GLY A 333 -33.17 14.60 8.73
C GLY A 333 -32.71 15.41 7.50
N TYR A 334 -31.40 15.59 7.26
CA TYR A 334 -30.86 16.33 6.11
C TYR A 334 -30.03 15.49 5.11
N VAL A 335 -30.33 14.20 4.96
CA VAL A 335 -29.68 13.40 3.91
C VAL A 335 -30.36 13.69 2.58
N ASP A 336 -29.70 14.43 1.67
CA ASP A 336 -30.10 14.46 0.26
C ASP A 336 -29.64 13.14 -0.38
N GLU A 337 -30.59 12.25 -0.65
CA GLU A 337 -30.33 10.95 -1.31
C GLU A 337 -29.62 11.12 -2.67
N ASN A 338 -29.69 12.30 -3.29
CA ASN A 338 -29.01 12.62 -4.56
C ASN A 338 -27.54 13.02 -4.38
N ASP A 339 -27.05 13.16 -3.15
CA ASP A 339 -25.69 13.64 -2.86
C ASP A 339 -24.81 12.61 -2.12
N MET A 340 -25.19 11.32 -2.18
CA MET A 340 -24.39 10.20 -1.69
C MET A 340 -23.31 9.75 -2.69
N GLY A 341 -22.20 9.23 -2.19
CA GLY A 341 -21.14 8.63 -3.00
C GLY A 341 -19.86 8.38 -2.20
N CYS A 342 -18.86 7.79 -2.86
CA CYS A 342 -17.52 7.56 -2.34
C CYS A 342 -16.46 7.76 -3.43
N VAL A 343 -15.18 7.64 -3.10
CA VAL A 343 -14.08 7.79 -4.09
C VAL A 343 -14.27 6.85 -5.28
N ALA A 344 -14.56 5.57 -5.02
CA ALA A 344 -14.67 4.52 -6.04
C ALA A 344 -15.85 4.67 -7.02
N ASP A 345 -16.73 5.65 -6.82
CA ASP A 345 -17.82 5.95 -7.77
C ASP A 345 -17.35 6.91 -8.89
N TYR A 346 -16.24 7.62 -8.66
CA TYR A 346 -15.65 8.57 -9.62
C TYR A 346 -14.26 8.13 -10.10
N ILE A 347 -13.57 7.33 -9.29
CA ILE A 347 -12.18 6.95 -9.47
C ILE A 347 -12.13 5.47 -9.81
N ARG A 348 -11.68 5.16 -11.03
CA ARG A 348 -11.59 3.79 -11.50
C ARG A 348 -10.48 3.05 -10.76
N LYS A 349 -10.81 1.84 -10.30
CA LYS A 349 -9.82 0.90 -9.76
C LYS A 349 -8.91 0.34 -10.85
N VAL A 350 -7.62 0.30 -10.57
CA VAL A 350 -6.59 -0.33 -11.40
C VAL A 350 -6.44 -1.82 -11.06
N SER A 351 -5.82 -2.58 -11.96
CA SER A 351 -5.44 -3.97 -11.67
C SER A 351 -4.28 -4.03 -10.68
N CYS A 352 -4.20 -5.11 -9.92
CA CYS A 352 -3.06 -5.40 -9.06
C CYS A 352 -1.74 -5.39 -9.86
N PRO A 353 -0.63 -5.01 -9.22
CA PRO A 353 0.68 -5.07 -9.85
C PRO A 353 1.14 -6.51 -10.08
N GLY A 354 2.05 -6.67 -11.05
CA GLY A 354 2.58 -7.96 -11.51
C GLY A 354 2.10 -8.32 -12.92
N GLN A 355 3.01 -8.86 -13.74
CA GLN A 355 2.71 -9.30 -15.11
C GLN A 355 2.66 -10.83 -15.23
N ASP A 356 3.47 -11.53 -14.43
CA ASP A 356 3.68 -12.97 -14.52
C ASP A 356 3.68 -13.67 -13.14
N TRP A 357 3.45 -12.91 -12.06
CA TRP A 357 3.26 -13.42 -10.72
C TRP A 357 2.44 -12.44 -9.85
N PHE A 358 1.90 -12.97 -8.75
CA PHE A 358 1.12 -12.23 -7.76
C PHE A 358 1.24 -12.91 -6.40
N TYR A 359 1.21 -12.14 -5.32
CA TYR A 359 1.18 -12.66 -3.95
C TYR A 359 0.47 -11.71 -3.00
N THR A 360 -0.30 -12.29 -2.09
CA THR A 360 -0.87 -11.63 -0.93
C THR A 360 -1.08 -12.63 0.20
N ASP A 361 -0.89 -12.17 1.42
CA ASP A 361 -1.33 -12.83 2.66
C ASP A 361 -2.30 -11.94 3.45
N PHE A 362 -2.84 -10.91 2.78
CA PHE A 362 -3.82 -9.97 3.35
C PHE A 362 -3.33 -9.22 4.57
N ASP A 363 -2.02 -9.19 4.80
CA ASP A 363 -1.43 -8.46 5.90
C ASP A 363 -1.62 -6.95 5.69
N ARG A 364 -2.14 -6.29 6.73
CA ARG A 364 -2.45 -4.86 6.71
C ARG A 364 -1.27 -3.97 7.10
N GLY A 365 -0.15 -4.54 7.55
CA GLY A 365 1.00 -3.83 8.12
C GLY A 365 0.93 -3.64 9.64
N TYR A 366 -0.04 -4.28 10.30
CA TYR A 366 -0.22 -4.30 11.75
C TYR A 366 -1.09 -5.50 12.16
N GLY A 367 -1.03 -5.90 13.44
CA GLY A 367 -1.88 -6.96 13.97
C GLY A 367 -1.84 -7.07 15.49
N SER A 368 -2.84 -7.74 16.08
CA SER A 368 -2.90 -8.06 17.51
C SER A 368 -2.07 -9.30 17.88
N LYS A 369 -1.74 -10.11 16.87
CA LYS A 369 -0.98 -11.36 16.94
C LYS A 369 -0.10 -11.49 15.70
N TYR A 370 0.93 -12.31 15.77
CA TYR A 370 1.77 -12.64 14.63
C TYR A 370 1.76 -14.15 14.38
N TRP A 371 1.50 -14.53 13.13
CA TRP A 371 1.44 -15.91 12.67
C TRP A 371 2.51 -16.20 11.63
N VAL A 372 3.05 -17.41 11.63
CA VAL A 372 3.97 -17.91 10.59
C VAL A 372 3.53 -19.32 10.22
N ASP A 373 3.21 -19.55 8.95
CA ASP A 373 2.71 -20.82 8.40
C ASP A 373 1.53 -21.42 9.20
N GLY A 374 0.62 -20.57 9.67
CA GLY A 374 -0.55 -20.93 10.47
C GLY A 374 -0.27 -21.18 11.96
N LEU A 375 0.99 -21.02 12.41
CA LEU A 375 1.39 -21.13 13.80
C LEU A 375 1.48 -19.75 14.46
N LEU A 376 0.86 -19.60 15.63
CA LEU A 376 0.94 -18.39 16.44
C LEU A 376 2.34 -18.28 17.06
N VAL A 377 3.11 -17.27 16.65
CA VAL A 377 4.49 -17.06 17.15
C VAL A 377 4.60 -15.88 18.11
N SER A 378 3.65 -14.95 18.10
CA SER A 378 3.56 -13.84 19.05
C SER A 378 2.11 -13.46 19.34
N THR A 379 1.83 -13.14 20.60
CA THR A 379 0.55 -12.58 21.07
C THR A 379 0.64 -11.07 21.35
N ALA A 380 1.78 -10.45 21.08
CA ALA A 380 1.95 -9.01 21.21
C ALA A 380 1.38 -8.29 19.98
N SER A 381 0.77 -7.12 20.20
CA SER A 381 0.37 -6.23 19.12
C SER A 381 1.60 -5.62 18.46
N TRP A 382 1.54 -5.42 17.14
CA TRP A 382 2.69 -4.99 16.36
C TRP A 382 2.27 -4.14 15.17
N ILE A 383 3.20 -3.28 14.74
CA ILE A 383 3.10 -2.40 13.58
C ILE A 383 4.38 -2.57 12.77
N ASN A 384 4.26 -2.84 11.47
CA ASN A 384 5.35 -2.74 10.50
C ASN A 384 4.77 -2.51 9.09
N HIS A 385 4.77 -1.27 8.62
CA HIS A 385 4.22 -0.90 7.31
C HIS A 385 4.82 -1.70 6.14
N SER A 386 6.10 -2.07 6.21
CA SER A 386 6.74 -2.87 5.16
C SER A 386 6.08 -4.24 4.98
N ARG A 387 5.37 -4.74 6.01
CA ARG A 387 4.68 -6.03 6.02
C ARG A 387 3.39 -6.05 5.21
N GLN A 388 2.79 -4.87 4.95
CA GLN A 388 1.53 -4.75 4.22
C GLN A 388 1.64 -5.39 2.83
N THR A 389 0.78 -6.37 2.53
CA THR A 389 0.70 -6.98 1.20
C THR A 389 -0.42 -6.37 0.36
N ILE A 390 -0.75 -6.97 -0.80
CA ILE A 390 -1.72 -6.38 -1.74
C ILE A 390 -3.14 -6.62 -1.19
N PRO A 391 -3.88 -5.57 -0.77
CA PRO A 391 -5.24 -5.72 -0.26
C PRO A 391 -6.20 -6.12 -1.39
N PRO A 392 -7.36 -6.73 -1.08
CA PRO A 392 -8.37 -7.05 -2.07
C PRO A 392 -8.79 -5.85 -2.93
N SER A 393 -8.90 -6.04 -4.25
CA SER A 393 -9.28 -4.97 -5.19
C SER A 393 -10.77 -4.61 -5.14
N TYR A 394 -11.61 -5.57 -4.79
CA TYR A 394 -13.07 -5.47 -4.83
C TYR A 394 -13.68 -5.22 -3.45
N ARG A 395 -14.92 -4.71 -3.45
CA ARG A 395 -15.68 -4.29 -2.26
C ARG A 395 -16.28 -5.50 -1.53
N ALA A 396 -16.59 -5.35 -0.24
CA ALA A 396 -17.26 -6.39 0.57
C ALA A 396 -18.58 -6.89 -0.05
N ASN A 397 -19.30 -6.04 -0.81
CA ASN A 397 -20.53 -6.40 -1.51
C ASN A 397 -20.32 -7.16 -2.83
N SER A 398 -19.09 -7.43 -3.25
CA SER A 398 -18.76 -8.17 -4.48
C SER A 398 -18.89 -9.68 -4.27
N VAL A 399 -20.06 -10.10 -3.78
CA VAL A 399 -20.42 -11.48 -3.43
C VAL A 399 -21.65 -11.89 -4.23
N TYR A 400 -21.57 -13.04 -4.87
CA TYR A 400 -22.57 -13.50 -5.83
C TYR A 400 -23.10 -14.87 -5.43
N PRO A 401 -24.42 -15.02 -5.24
CA PRO A 401 -25.03 -16.32 -5.01
C PRO A 401 -25.10 -17.09 -6.34
N ILE A 402 -24.56 -18.30 -6.34
CA ILE A 402 -24.44 -19.15 -7.53
C ILE A 402 -24.93 -20.58 -7.23
N ALA A 403 -25.18 -21.33 -8.29
CA ALA A 403 -25.40 -22.78 -8.24
C ALA A 403 -24.37 -23.46 -9.14
N LEU A 404 -23.64 -24.42 -8.60
CA LEU A 404 -22.73 -25.27 -9.36
C LEU A 404 -23.50 -26.48 -9.87
N ASN A 405 -23.72 -26.56 -11.19
CA ASN A 405 -24.39 -27.71 -11.79
C ASN A 405 -23.37 -28.81 -12.11
N LEU A 406 -23.43 -29.90 -11.36
CA LEU A 406 -22.50 -31.02 -11.42
C LEU A 406 -22.57 -31.77 -12.76
N ARG A 407 -23.76 -31.88 -13.35
CA ARG A 407 -24.01 -32.64 -14.57
C ARG A 407 -23.55 -31.88 -15.82
N SER A 408 -23.94 -30.61 -15.95
CA SER A 408 -23.59 -29.78 -17.09
C SER A 408 -22.22 -29.11 -16.95
N ARG A 409 -21.62 -29.14 -15.75
CA ARG A 409 -20.37 -28.42 -15.43
C ARG A 409 -20.48 -26.92 -15.71
N THR A 410 -21.63 -26.34 -15.36
CA THR A 410 -21.90 -24.90 -15.54
C THR A 410 -22.19 -24.20 -14.23
N ILE A 411 -21.91 -22.91 -14.18
CA ILE A 411 -22.30 -22.02 -13.08
C ILE A 411 -23.60 -21.32 -13.47
N GLY A 412 -24.63 -21.44 -12.64
CA GLY A 412 -25.90 -20.70 -12.77
C GLY A 412 -26.07 -19.67 -11.66
N GLN A 413 -26.97 -18.72 -11.85
CA GLN A 413 -27.36 -17.80 -10.77
C GLN A 413 -28.28 -18.52 -9.79
N HIS A 414 -28.03 -18.36 -8.50
CA HIS A 414 -28.91 -18.87 -7.46
C HIS A 414 -29.52 -17.69 -6.72
N LEU A 415 -30.85 -17.57 -6.69
CA LEU A 415 -31.53 -16.41 -6.10
C LEU A 415 -31.95 -16.64 -4.64
N ASN A 416 -31.45 -17.67 -3.96
CA ASN A 416 -31.99 -18.08 -2.66
C ASN A 416 -31.94 -16.94 -1.62
N PRO A 417 -33.11 -16.47 -1.15
CA PRO A 417 -33.22 -15.36 -0.20
C PRO A 417 -32.98 -15.77 1.26
N ALA A 418 -32.85 -17.06 1.57
CA ALA A 418 -32.72 -17.57 2.94
C ALA A 418 -31.27 -17.60 3.48
N THR A 419 -30.28 -17.37 2.61
CA THR A 419 -28.86 -17.30 2.96
C THR A 419 -28.27 -15.97 2.54
N SER A 420 -27.29 -15.46 3.28
CA SER A 420 -26.47 -14.32 2.87
C SER A 420 -25.01 -14.53 3.18
N ALA A 421 -24.13 -13.84 2.47
CA ALA A 421 -22.71 -13.94 2.69
C ALA A 421 -22.04 -12.56 2.72
N THR A 422 -21.06 -12.40 3.61
CA THR A 422 -20.23 -11.21 3.76
C THR A 422 -18.77 -11.63 3.87
N TRP A 423 -17.86 -10.69 3.66
CA TRP A 423 -16.45 -10.91 3.93
C TRP A 423 -15.75 -9.63 4.34
N ASP A 424 -14.70 -9.76 5.12
CA ASP A 424 -13.83 -8.65 5.52
C ASP A 424 -12.42 -9.14 5.84
N VAL A 425 -11.46 -8.22 5.96
CA VAL A 425 -10.12 -8.56 6.46
C VAL A 425 -10.16 -8.62 7.99
N PHE A 426 -9.80 -9.78 8.53
CA PHE A 426 -9.91 -10.13 9.96
C PHE A 426 -8.54 -10.20 10.63
N GLY A 427 -8.41 -9.57 11.80
CA GLY A 427 -7.12 -9.33 12.47
C GLY A 427 -6.68 -10.32 13.55
N ASP A 428 -7.50 -11.32 13.92
CA ASP A 428 -7.17 -12.20 15.06
C ASP A 428 -6.69 -13.61 14.67
N LEU A 429 -6.80 -13.95 13.37
CA LEU A 429 -6.37 -15.22 12.80
C LEU A 429 -5.75 -14.99 11.42
N ALA A 430 -4.56 -15.56 11.20
CA ALA A 430 -3.83 -15.44 9.94
C ALA A 430 -3.04 -16.71 9.63
N TYR A 431 -2.70 -16.91 8.35
CA TYR A 431 -1.70 -17.91 7.97
C TYR A 431 -0.30 -17.35 8.11
N THR A 432 -0.08 -16.10 7.72
CA THR A 432 1.21 -15.41 7.91
C THR A 432 0.95 -13.96 8.24
N GLY A 433 1.68 -13.39 9.19
CA GLY A 433 1.52 -12.00 9.61
C GLY A 433 0.32 -11.80 10.54
N GLY A 434 -0.46 -10.74 10.28
CA GLY A 434 -1.46 -10.24 11.25
C GLY A 434 -2.93 -10.36 10.83
N SER A 435 -3.24 -10.80 9.61
CA SER A 435 -4.62 -10.88 9.15
C SER A 435 -4.89 -11.98 8.11
N SER A 436 -6.16 -12.31 7.93
CA SER A 436 -6.69 -13.14 6.85
C SER A 436 -7.96 -12.50 6.29
N VAL A 437 -8.47 -12.97 5.15
CA VAL A 437 -9.83 -12.66 4.73
C VAL A 437 -10.78 -13.62 5.41
N CYS A 438 -11.70 -13.11 6.22
CA CYS A 438 -12.79 -13.86 6.84
C CYS A 438 -14.05 -13.75 5.97
N MET A 439 -14.67 -14.88 5.67
CA MET A 439 -15.91 -14.99 4.93
C MET A 439 -16.96 -15.61 5.86
N GLN A 440 -18.10 -14.96 5.98
CA GLN A 440 -19.20 -15.40 6.82
C GLN A 440 -20.41 -15.72 5.95
N ILE A 441 -20.97 -16.91 6.13
CA ILE A 441 -22.20 -17.34 5.48
C ILE A 441 -23.27 -17.53 6.56
N LEU A 442 -24.35 -16.78 6.44
CA LEU A 442 -25.52 -16.83 7.31
C LEU A 442 -26.64 -17.60 6.62
N GLY A 443 -27.32 -18.47 7.38
CA GLY A 443 -28.44 -19.27 6.86
C GLY A 443 -28.07 -20.71 6.55
N ASP A 444 -29.10 -21.53 6.36
CA ASP A 444 -28.95 -22.94 6.03
C ASP A 444 -29.57 -23.25 4.66
N ALA A 445 -28.73 -23.64 3.70
CA ALA A 445 -29.16 -24.07 2.37
C ALA A 445 -29.62 -25.54 2.31
N ASN A 446 -29.58 -26.29 3.42
CA ASN A 446 -29.93 -27.73 3.50
C ASN A 446 -31.32 -28.08 2.97
N SER A 447 -32.25 -27.12 2.90
CA SER A 447 -33.62 -27.37 2.42
C SER A 447 -33.79 -27.32 0.89
N GLN A 448 -32.74 -27.01 0.11
CA GLN A 448 -32.86 -26.71 -1.33
C GLN A 448 -31.78 -27.34 -2.21
N THR A 449 -31.13 -28.43 -1.78
CA THR A 449 -30.23 -29.18 -2.67
C THR A 449 -31.05 -29.98 -3.68
N ASP A 450 -31.01 -29.57 -4.95
CA ASP A 450 -31.32 -30.45 -6.08
C ASP A 450 -30.10 -31.37 -6.31
N ASP A 451 -30.30 -32.63 -6.66
CA ASP A 451 -29.24 -33.65 -6.76
C ASP A 451 -28.11 -33.22 -7.72
N ASP A 452 -28.43 -32.40 -8.74
CA ASP A 452 -27.47 -31.94 -9.74
C ASP A 452 -26.91 -30.52 -9.47
N CYS A 453 -27.49 -29.72 -8.57
CA CYS A 453 -27.13 -28.31 -8.37
C CYS A 453 -26.79 -28.00 -6.92
N ILE A 454 -25.54 -27.60 -6.67
CA ILE A 454 -25.07 -27.25 -5.33
C ILE A 454 -25.03 -25.72 -5.16
N PRO A 455 -25.80 -25.16 -4.20
CA PRO A 455 -25.73 -23.74 -3.86
C PRO A 455 -24.36 -23.34 -3.31
N ALA A 456 -23.81 -22.24 -3.81
CA ALA A 456 -22.52 -21.71 -3.38
C ALA A 456 -22.48 -20.18 -3.46
N TRP A 457 -21.44 -19.60 -2.86
CA TRP A 457 -21.16 -18.18 -2.85
C TRP A 457 -19.83 -17.91 -3.52
N MET A 458 -19.83 -17.01 -4.49
CA MET A 458 -18.64 -16.59 -5.21
C MET A 458 -18.20 -15.21 -4.70
N PHE A 459 -17.05 -15.15 -4.05
CA PHE A 459 -16.43 -13.95 -3.50
C PHE A 459 -15.42 -13.42 -4.50
N ARG A 460 -15.64 -12.21 -5.02
CA ARG A 460 -14.73 -11.55 -5.99
C ARG A 460 -13.75 -10.69 -5.23
N LEU A 461 -12.46 -11.03 -5.31
CA LEU A 461 -11.41 -10.43 -4.48
C LEU A 461 -10.44 -9.58 -5.28
N TYR A 462 -9.91 -10.10 -6.39
CA TYR A 462 -8.80 -9.45 -7.11
C TYR A 462 -9.10 -9.16 -8.58
N LYS A 463 -8.71 -7.96 -9.00
CA LYS A 463 -8.63 -7.54 -10.40
C LYS A 463 -7.18 -7.67 -10.86
N LEU A 464 -6.95 -8.47 -11.88
CA LEU A 464 -5.63 -8.88 -12.35
C LEU A 464 -5.43 -8.52 -13.82
N GLY A 465 -4.21 -8.72 -14.29
CA GLY A 465 -3.82 -8.62 -15.70
C GLY A 465 -2.56 -9.43 -15.94
N ILE A 466 -2.58 -10.68 -15.50
CA ILE A 466 -1.41 -11.56 -15.48
C ILE A 466 -1.41 -12.44 -16.72
N GLU A 467 -0.29 -12.49 -17.43
CA GLU A 467 -0.14 -13.32 -18.62
C GLU A 467 -0.16 -14.80 -18.21
N VAL A 468 -0.98 -15.60 -18.90
CA VAL A 468 -1.05 -17.04 -18.69
C VAL A 468 0.17 -17.70 -19.33
N ARG A 469 1.03 -18.29 -18.50
CA ARG A 469 2.05 -19.25 -18.95
C ARG A 469 1.71 -20.65 -18.46
N ARG A 470 1.98 -21.67 -19.28
CA ARG A 470 1.58 -23.06 -19.01
C ARG A 470 2.28 -23.67 -17.79
N ASP A 471 3.46 -23.18 -17.46
CA ASP A 471 4.30 -23.59 -16.34
C ASP A 471 3.92 -22.91 -15.02
N MET A 472 2.97 -21.97 -15.02
CA MET A 472 2.53 -21.28 -13.82
C MET A 472 1.57 -22.12 -12.97
N ARG A 473 1.49 -21.75 -11.70
CA ARG A 473 0.56 -22.29 -10.71
C ARG A 473 -0.14 -21.17 -9.95
N ILE A 474 -1.39 -21.41 -9.62
CA ILE A 474 -2.21 -20.58 -8.74
C ILE A 474 -2.45 -21.37 -7.45
N GLU A 475 -2.24 -20.73 -6.30
CA GLU A 475 -2.49 -21.35 -5.00
C GLU A 475 -3.26 -20.40 -4.07
N ALA A 476 -4.10 -20.97 -3.22
CA ALA A 476 -4.75 -20.28 -2.11
C ALA A 476 -4.67 -21.12 -0.84
N VAL A 477 -4.32 -20.50 0.28
CA VAL A 477 -4.30 -21.17 1.59
C VAL A 477 -5.58 -20.84 2.33
N CYS A 478 -6.39 -21.85 2.63
CA CYS A 478 -7.75 -21.73 3.15
C CYS A 478 -7.93 -22.49 4.46
N LEU A 479 -8.90 -22.09 5.28
CA LEU A 479 -9.31 -22.74 6.52
C LEU A 479 -10.85 -22.77 6.60
N GLY A 480 -11.42 -23.95 6.83
CA GLY A 480 -12.87 -24.21 6.84
C GLY A 480 -13.34 -24.97 5.60
N PRO A 481 -14.30 -25.91 5.68
CA PRO A 481 -14.60 -26.90 4.63
C PRO A 481 -15.24 -26.30 3.37
N GLY A 482 -15.33 -27.06 2.27
CA GLY A 482 -16.14 -26.67 1.10
C GLY A 482 -15.72 -25.36 0.40
N MET A 483 -14.44 -25.02 0.47
CA MET A 483 -13.87 -23.84 -0.22
C MET A 483 -13.19 -24.23 -1.53
N GLY A 484 -13.21 -23.32 -2.50
CA GLY A 484 -12.55 -23.45 -3.79
C GLY A 484 -11.98 -22.12 -4.29
N ILE A 485 -11.12 -22.16 -5.30
CA ILE A 485 -10.67 -20.98 -6.04
C ILE A 485 -11.51 -20.86 -7.31
N TRP A 486 -11.89 -19.63 -7.67
CA TRP A 486 -12.36 -19.36 -9.01
C TRP A 486 -11.47 -18.32 -9.72
N ILE A 487 -11.28 -18.53 -11.02
CA ILE A 487 -10.42 -17.73 -11.89
C ILE A 487 -11.19 -17.36 -13.14
N ARG A 488 -11.12 -16.10 -13.57
CA ARG A 488 -11.67 -15.62 -14.84
C ARG A 488 -10.56 -15.21 -15.79
N THR A 489 -10.69 -15.63 -17.05
CA THR A 489 -9.76 -15.32 -18.14
C THR A 489 -10.31 -14.28 -19.11
N ASP A 490 -9.45 -13.76 -19.98
CA ASP A 490 -9.77 -12.70 -20.96
C ASP A 490 -10.80 -13.10 -22.02
N ASP A 491 -10.88 -14.39 -22.34
CA ASP A 491 -11.90 -14.98 -23.22
C ASP A 491 -13.28 -15.14 -22.55
N GLY A 492 -13.42 -14.70 -21.29
CA GLY A 492 -14.67 -14.76 -20.53
C GLY A 492 -14.89 -16.08 -19.80
N HIS A 493 -14.03 -17.09 -19.99
CA HIS A 493 -14.15 -18.34 -19.26
C HIS A 493 -13.90 -18.14 -17.78
N VAL A 494 -14.75 -18.76 -16.96
CA VAL A 494 -14.54 -18.93 -15.52
C VAL A 494 -14.12 -20.37 -15.30
N LYS A 495 -13.17 -20.60 -14.41
CA LYS A 495 -12.80 -21.93 -13.91
C LYS A 495 -12.92 -21.93 -12.40
N VAL A 496 -13.49 -23.00 -11.86
CA VAL A 496 -13.64 -23.22 -10.42
C VAL A 496 -12.93 -24.52 -10.07
N MET A 497 -12.16 -24.51 -8.98
CA MET A 497 -11.45 -25.67 -8.45
C MET A 497 -11.69 -25.73 -6.96
N MET A 498 -12.34 -26.80 -6.48
CA MET A 498 -12.64 -27.00 -5.06
C MET A 498 -11.48 -27.68 -4.34
N SER A 499 -11.40 -27.46 -3.02
CA SER A 499 -10.50 -28.19 -2.14
C SER A 499 -11.04 -29.57 -1.79
N ASP A 500 -10.14 -30.49 -1.46
CA ASP A 500 -10.46 -31.66 -0.66
C ASP A 500 -10.74 -31.23 0.80
N ASP A 501 -11.66 -31.91 1.49
CA ASP A 501 -12.10 -31.57 2.83
C ASP A 501 -11.19 -32.22 3.90
N GLU A 502 -10.31 -31.42 4.48
CA GLU A 502 -9.40 -31.80 5.57
C GLU A 502 -9.37 -30.73 6.68
N GLU A 503 -8.99 -31.12 7.91
CA GLU A 503 -8.87 -30.20 9.04
C GLU A 503 -7.62 -29.29 8.92
N GLY A 504 -7.76 -28.01 9.29
CA GLY A 504 -6.66 -27.04 9.34
C GLY A 504 -6.45 -26.19 8.08
N TRP A 505 -5.33 -25.47 8.05
CA TRP A 505 -4.92 -24.65 6.90
C TRP A 505 -4.49 -25.56 5.74
N ARG A 506 -5.06 -25.35 4.56
CA ARG A 506 -4.81 -26.19 3.38
C ARG A 506 -4.59 -25.37 2.13
N THR A 507 -3.77 -25.89 1.23
CA THR A 507 -3.45 -25.22 -0.03
C THR A 507 -4.26 -25.82 -1.18
N ILE A 508 -5.14 -25.01 -1.77
CA ILE A 508 -5.80 -25.31 -3.03
C ILE A 508 -4.83 -24.96 -4.15
N ARG A 509 -4.66 -25.85 -5.15
CA ARG A 509 -3.70 -25.66 -6.25
C ARG A 509 -4.38 -25.79 -7.61
N VAL A 510 -4.01 -24.90 -8.53
CA VAL A 510 -4.48 -24.92 -9.93
C VAL A 510 -3.28 -24.71 -10.85
N ASP A 511 -2.97 -25.68 -11.70
CA ASP A 511 -1.91 -25.54 -12.69
C ASP A 511 -2.42 -24.83 -13.96
N CYS A 512 -1.67 -23.84 -14.44
CA CYS A 512 -2.11 -22.95 -15.51
C CYS A 512 -2.17 -23.60 -16.91
N HIS A 513 -1.55 -24.77 -17.11
CA HIS A 513 -1.69 -25.52 -18.36
C HIS A 513 -3.16 -25.89 -18.67
N LEU A 514 -4.02 -25.90 -17.66
CA LEU A 514 -5.46 -26.13 -17.79
C LEU A 514 -6.22 -24.97 -18.45
N PHE A 515 -5.62 -23.78 -18.60
CA PHE A 515 -6.27 -22.60 -19.21
C PHE A 515 -6.23 -22.58 -20.75
N GLY A 516 -5.69 -23.61 -21.41
CA GLY A 516 -5.82 -23.76 -22.86
C GLY A 516 -5.18 -22.61 -23.66
N SER A 517 -6.00 -21.86 -24.41
CA SER A 517 -5.58 -20.72 -25.25
C SER A 517 -5.81 -19.35 -24.62
N SER A 518 -6.36 -19.29 -23.40
CA SER A 518 -6.54 -18.03 -22.67
C SER A 518 -5.20 -17.33 -22.49
N LYS A 519 -5.17 -16.00 -22.66
CA LYS A 519 -3.92 -15.24 -22.62
C LYS A 519 -3.72 -14.53 -21.29
N TRP A 520 -4.79 -14.15 -20.61
CA TRP A 520 -4.69 -13.37 -19.38
C TRP A 520 -5.62 -13.91 -18.30
N ILE A 521 -5.11 -13.97 -17.06
CA ILE A 521 -5.92 -14.03 -15.85
C ILE A 521 -6.34 -12.61 -15.52
N VAL A 522 -7.65 -12.36 -15.55
CA VAL A 522 -8.21 -11.01 -15.34
C VAL A 522 -8.85 -10.85 -13.97
N GLU A 523 -9.34 -11.92 -13.35
CA GLU A 523 -9.87 -11.91 -11.99
C GLU A 523 -9.68 -13.23 -11.28
N MET A 524 -9.66 -13.17 -9.94
CA MET A 524 -9.75 -14.35 -9.10
C MET A 524 -10.44 -14.05 -7.77
N GLY A 525 -10.89 -15.11 -7.13
CA GLY A 525 -11.43 -15.07 -5.79
C GLY A 525 -11.71 -16.48 -5.26
N ILE A 526 -12.60 -16.55 -4.27
CA ILE A 526 -12.94 -17.80 -3.59
C ILE A 526 -14.40 -18.14 -3.82
N VAL A 527 -14.68 -19.43 -3.94
CA VAL A 527 -16.03 -19.99 -3.88
C VAL A 527 -16.18 -20.76 -2.57
N VAL A 528 -17.34 -20.65 -1.92
CA VAL A 528 -17.65 -21.40 -0.71
C VAL A 528 -19.02 -22.02 -0.86
N LEU A 529 -19.15 -23.32 -0.58
CA LEU A 529 -20.43 -24.01 -0.61
C LEU A 529 -21.37 -23.46 0.48
N ALA A 530 -22.65 -23.26 0.16
CA ALA A 530 -23.61 -22.71 1.12
C ALA A 530 -24.11 -23.76 2.14
N CYS A 531 -23.71 -25.02 2.00
CA CYS A 531 -24.06 -26.14 2.88
C CYS A 531 -22.77 -26.77 3.45
N PRO A 532 -22.40 -26.47 4.71
CA PRO A 532 -21.23 -27.04 5.36
C PRO A 532 -21.42 -28.49 5.86
N SER A 533 -22.64 -29.04 5.81
CA SER A 533 -23.00 -30.38 6.31
C SER A 533 -22.83 -31.52 5.30
N SER A 534 -22.39 -31.26 4.07
CA SER A 534 -22.12 -32.31 3.06
C SER A 534 -20.68 -32.34 2.48
N PRO A 535 -19.62 -32.19 3.31
CA PRO A 535 -18.23 -32.19 2.82
C PRO A 535 -17.84 -33.54 2.18
N SER A 536 -18.31 -34.67 2.72
CA SER A 536 -17.98 -35.99 2.17
C SER A 536 -18.55 -36.26 0.78
N TYR A 537 -19.69 -35.66 0.41
CA TYR A 537 -20.28 -35.77 -0.93
C TYR A 537 -19.66 -34.76 -1.91
N ALA A 538 -19.33 -33.56 -1.45
CA ALA A 538 -18.69 -32.54 -2.28
C ALA A 538 -17.23 -32.93 -2.65
N SER A 539 -16.41 -33.30 -1.67
CA SER A 539 -14.99 -33.68 -1.89
C SER A 539 -14.80 -34.81 -2.91
N THR A 540 -15.71 -35.81 -2.96
CA THR A 540 -15.64 -36.89 -3.96
C THR A 540 -16.07 -36.47 -5.37
N VAL A 541 -16.92 -35.45 -5.50
CA VAL A 541 -17.47 -35.00 -6.80
C VAL A 541 -16.59 -33.93 -7.48
N PHE A 542 -15.86 -33.13 -6.70
CA PHE A 542 -15.21 -31.91 -7.20
C PHE A 542 -13.70 -31.97 -7.42
N SER A 543 -13.00 -33.07 -7.07
CA SER A 543 -11.52 -33.18 -7.04
C SER A 543 -10.75 -32.88 -8.34
N SER A 544 -11.43 -32.59 -9.45
CA SER A 544 -10.82 -32.14 -10.72
C SER A 544 -11.78 -31.41 -11.67
N SER A 545 -12.87 -30.85 -11.16
CA SER A 545 -14.00 -30.41 -12.01
C SER A 545 -13.96 -28.92 -12.34
N SER A 546 -13.77 -28.56 -13.61
CA SER A 546 -13.91 -27.17 -14.07
C SER A 546 -15.35 -26.82 -14.42
N PHE A 547 -15.87 -25.71 -13.91
CA PHE A 547 -17.19 -25.17 -14.26
C PHE A 547 -17.05 -23.94 -15.15
N SER A 548 -17.85 -23.83 -16.22
CA SER A 548 -17.88 -22.65 -17.10
C SER A 548 -19.12 -21.77 -16.85
N CYS A 549 -19.00 -20.47 -17.12
CA CYS A 549 -20.07 -19.49 -16.97
C CYS A 549 -20.04 -18.51 -18.15
N ASP A 550 -21.22 -18.08 -18.63
CA ASP A 550 -21.40 -16.87 -19.44
C ASP A 550 -21.84 -15.74 -18.48
N TRP A 551 -21.15 -14.60 -18.46
CA TRP A 551 -21.13 -13.72 -17.28
C TRP A 551 -22.26 -12.69 -17.29
N SER A 552 -23.29 -12.87 -16.44
CA SER A 552 -24.35 -11.86 -16.24
C SER A 552 -25.05 -11.92 -14.85
N PHE A 553 -24.30 -12.23 -13.78
CA PHE A 553 -24.88 -12.35 -12.44
C PHE A 553 -25.03 -11.02 -11.72
N LYS A 554 -26.11 -10.90 -10.94
CA LYS A 554 -26.32 -9.76 -10.05
C LYS A 554 -25.70 -10.05 -8.68
N PRO A 555 -25.05 -9.05 -8.04
CA PRO A 555 -24.57 -9.19 -6.67
C PRO A 555 -25.76 -9.41 -5.71
N ALA A 556 -25.46 -9.94 -4.52
CA ALA A 556 -26.48 -10.09 -3.49
C ALA A 556 -27.04 -8.72 -3.05
N THR A 557 -28.37 -8.59 -3.04
CA THR A 557 -29.06 -7.34 -2.64
C THR A 557 -29.87 -7.46 -1.35
N LYS A 558 -29.87 -8.63 -0.69
CA LYS A 558 -30.60 -8.87 0.56
C LYS A 558 -29.77 -9.71 1.53
N LEU A 559 -29.68 -9.26 2.78
CA LEU A 559 -29.14 -10.02 3.90
C LEU A 559 -30.27 -10.88 4.50
N GLY A 560 -30.00 -12.16 4.73
CA GLY A 560 -30.94 -13.06 5.41
C GLY A 560 -30.95 -12.80 6.92
N THR A 561 -32.04 -13.17 7.59
CA THR A 561 -32.20 -12.95 9.05
C THR A 561 -31.91 -14.20 9.88
N SER A 562 -31.07 -15.12 9.39
CA SER A 562 -30.78 -16.40 10.06
C SER A 562 -29.75 -16.25 11.18
N THR A 563 -29.83 -17.13 12.18
CA THR A 563 -28.92 -17.21 13.34
C THR A 563 -27.80 -18.24 13.19
N LEU A 564 -27.85 -19.11 12.17
CA LEU A 564 -26.76 -20.04 11.86
C LEU A 564 -25.69 -19.30 11.04
N SER A 565 -24.46 -19.30 11.53
CA SER A 565 -23.29 -18.67 10.89
C SER A 565 -22.16 -19.69 10.74
N ALA A 566 -21.57 -19.75 9.55
CA ALA A 566 -20.33 -20.47 9.29
C ALA A 566 -19.23 -19.48 8.88
N GLU A 567 -18.05 -19.65 9.45
CA GLU A 567 -16.89 -18.79 9.25
C GLU A 567 -15.77 -19.54 8.53
N PHE A 568 -15.17 -18.88 7.53
CA PHE A 568 -14.12 -19.43 6.68
C PHE A 568 -12.99 -18.40 6.55
N HIS A 569 -11.74 -18.85 6.47
CA HIS A 569 -10.60 -17.95 6.32
C HIS A 569 -9.77 -18.26 5.08
N LEU A 570 -9.31 -17.20 4.42
CA LEU A 570 -8.34 -17.23 3.34
C LEU A 570 -7.07 -16.53 3.83
N GLY A 571 -6.00 -17.30 4.00
CA GLY A 571 -4.74 -16.87 4.60
C GLY A 571 -3.72 -16.35 3.59
N SER A 572 -3.72 -16.85 2.36
CA SER A 572 -2.90 -16.28 1.27
C SER A 572 -3.43 -16.67 -0.11
N MET A 573 -3.03 -15.90 -1.13
CA MET A 573 -3.21 -16.23 -2.55
C MET A 573 -1.93 -15.90 -3.32
N ARG A 574 -1.56 -16.78 -4.25
CA ARG A 574 -0.40 -16.55 -5.12
C ARG A 574 -0.57 -17.11 -6.52
N ILE A 575 0.10 -16.45 -7.46
CA ILE A 575 0.29 -16.89 -8.84
C ILE A 575 1.78 -16.81 -9.10
N TYR A 576 2.41 -17.89 -9.52
CA TYR A 576 3.86 -17.93 -9.68
C TYR A 576 4.29 -19.05 -10.63
N THR A 577 5.55 -19.02 -11.07
CA THR A 577 6.18 -20.16 -11.74
C THR A 577 6.92 -21.00 -10.70
N PRO A 578 6.56 -22.28 -10.50
CA PRO A 578 7.30 -23.15 -9.62
C PRO A 578 8.76 -23.26 -10.07
N CYS A 579 9.67 -23.03 -9.12
CA CYS A 579 11.09 -23.29 -9.30
C CYS A 579 11.60 -24.07 -8.09
N PRO A 580 12.69 -24.85 -8.24
CA PRO A 580 13.36 -25.45 -7.10
C PRO A 580 13.66 -24.37 -6.06
N ILE A 581 13.39 -24.70 -4.79
CA ILE A 581 13.89 -23.89 -3.68
C ILE A 581 15.42 -24.08 -3.70
N PRO A 582 16.22 -23.01 -3.65
CA PRO A 582 17.66 -23.12 -3.49
C PRO A 582 17.99 -24.05 -2.31
N ASP A 583 19.18 -24.67 -2.33
CA ASP A 583 19.63 -25.36 -1.13
C ASP A 583 19.57 -24.37 0.04
N LEU A 584 18.73 -24.68 1.02
CA LEU A 584 18.50 -23.79 2.17
C LEU A 584 19.81 -23.54 2.91
N GLU A 585 20.85 -24.37 2.73
CA GLU A 585 22.20 -24.23 3.27
C GLU A 585 23.14 -23.27 2.49
N GLY A 586 22.80 -22.82 1.27
CA GLY A 586 23.64 -21.92 0.45
C GLY A 586 23.19 -20.44 0.36
N ALA A 587 24.11 -19.49 0.62
CA ALA A 587 24.03 -17.99 0.56
C ALA A 587 23.09 -17.29 1.59
N PRO A 588 23.31 -16.02 2.05
CA PRO A 588 24.44 -15.06 2.02
C PRO A 588 25.29 -15.05 3.33
N GLU A 589 26.34 -14.23 3.39
CA GLU A 589 27.17 -14.01 4.59
C GLU A 589 26.37 -13.18 5.63
N ILE A 590 25.79 -13.86 6.62
CA ILE A 590 25.18 -13.17 7.78
C ILE A 590 26.29 -12.78 8.73
N THR A 591 26.65 -11.50 8.73
CA THR A 591 27.60 -10.95 9.70
C THR A 591 26.85 -10.35 10.87
N PHE A 592 27.25 -10.75 12.06
CA PHE A 592 26.76 -10.19 13.30
C PHE A 592 27.77 -9.16 13.80
N GLU A 593 27.33 -7.94 14.08
CA GLU A 593 28.17 -7.02 14.86
C GLU A 593 28.19 -7.50 16.32
N SER A 594 29.39 -7.54 16.92
CA SER A 594 29.55 -7.94 18.32
C SER A 594 28.65 -7.08 19.24
N PRO A 595 28.05 -7.66 20.30
CA PRO A 595 27.13 -6.95 21.15
C PRO A 595 27.88 -5.80 21.81
N THR A 596 27.50 -4.57 21.49
CA THR A 596 28.14 -3.40 22.09
C THR A 596 27.34 -3.03 23.33
N PRO A 597 27.95 -3.03 24.53
CA PRO A 597 27.27 -2.59 25.73
C PRO A 597 27.00 -1.09 25.62
N THR A 598 25.78 -0.70 25.90
CA THR A 598 25.35 0.69 26.03
C THR A 598 25.66 1.22 27.44
N ALA A 599 25.54 2.53 27.62
CA ALA A 599 25.74 3.17 28.91
C ALA A 599 24.74 2.72 30.00
N ASP A 600 23.59 2.15 29.60
CA ASP A 600 22.55 1.64 30.50
C ASP A 600 22.63 0.12 30.74
N GLY A 601 23.62 -0.57 30.18
CA GLY A 601 23.85 -2.00 30.37
C GLY A 601 23.07 -2.92 29.42
N THR A 602 22.38 -2.36 28.41
CA THR A 602 21.76 -3.15 27.33
C THR A 602 22.79 -3.55 26.27
N PHE A 603 22.53 -4.65 25.57
CA PHE A 603 23.36 -5.14 24.47
C PHE A 603 22.63 -4.95 23.15
N ILE A 604 23.30 -4.31 22.18
CA ILE A 604 22.77 -4.12 20.82
C ILE A 604 23.43 -5.13 19.90
N THR A 605 22.62 -5.88 19.14
CA THR A 605 23.10 -6.75 18.07
C THR A 605 22.52 -6.27 16.74
N SER A 606 23.40 -5.99 15.77
CA SER A 606 23.02 -5.77 14.37
C SER A 606 23.26 -7.07 13.59
N ILE A 607 22.29 -7.47 12.79
CA ILE A 607 22.31 -8.64 11.93
C ILE A 607 22.28 -8.13 10.49
N TRP A 608 23.37 -8.31 9.75
CA TRP A 608 23.43 -8.02 8.32
C TRP A 608 22.96 -9.25 7.55
N MET A 609 21.95 -9.11 6.69
CA MET A 609 21.29 -10.19 5.95
C MET A 609 21.08 -9.82 4.46
N PRO A 610 22.16 -9.55 3.70
CA PRO A 610 22.04 -9.10 2.33
C PRO A 610 21.66 -10.25 1.40
N ASP A 611 20.41 -10.30 0.94
CA ASP A 611 20.01 -11.21 -0.12
C ASP A 611 19.01 -10.53 -1.05
N ALA A 612 19.40 -10.29 -2.31
CA ALA A 612 18.53 -9.66 -3.29
C ALA A 612 17.34 -10.55 -3.71
N SER A 613 17.35 -11.84 -3.37
CA SER A 613 16.26 -12.77 -3.64
C SER A 613 15.21 -12.83 -2.53
N VAL A 614 15.50 -12.29 -1.35
CA VAL A 614 14.61 -12.30 -0.17
C VAL A 614 13.84 -10.98 -0.08
N ASP A 615 12.51 -11.06 -0.08
CA ASP A 615 11.62 -9.91 0.14
C ASP A 615 11.41 -9.65 1.65
N ARG A 616 11.46 -10.71 2.47
CA ARG A 616 11.16 -10.66 3.90
C ARG A 616 12.02 -11.64 4.70
N TRP A 617 12.54 -11.18 5.83
CA TRP A 617 13.16 -12.02 6.86
C TRP A 617 12.26 -12.13 8.09
N GLU A 618 12.11 -13.33 8.62
CA GLU A 618 11.64 -13.58 9.98
C GLU A 618 12.85 -13.81 10.89
N VAL A 619 12.90 -13.12 12.03
CA VAL A 619 14.05 -13.14 12.94
C VAL A 619 13.65 -13.79 14.25
N TYR A 620 14.47 -14.74 14.69
CA TYR A 620 14.28 -15.51 15.91
C TYR A 620 15.53 -15.43 16.77
N VAL A 621 15.31 -15.31 18.08
CA VAL A 621 16.34 -15.39 19.12
C VAL A 621 15.93 -16.46 20.12
N ASP A 622 16.79 -17.44 20.33
CA ASP A 622 16.57 -18.62 21.18
C ASP A 622 15.22 -19.30 20.90
N ASN A 623 14.92 -19.48 19.60
CA ASN A 623 13.67 -20.02 19.05
C ASN A 623 12.40 -19.18 19.31
N LYS A 624 12.53 -17.97 19.86
CA LYS A 624 11.44 -17.02 19.99
C LYS A 624 11.46 -16.04 18.82
N TRP A 625 10.33 -15.83 18.16
CA TRP A 625 10.21 -14.78 17.14
C TRP A 625 10.34 -13.40 17.80
N ILE A 626 11.15 -12.52 17.23
CA ILE A 626 11.39 -11.18 17.77
C ILE A 626 11.04 -10.06 16.78
N GLY A 627 10.75 -10.39 15.53
CA GLY A 627 10.38 -9.40 14.52
C GLY A 627 10.60 -9.89 13.10
N CYS A 628 10.31 -9.00 12.15
CA CYS A 628 10.55 -9.22 10.74
C CYS A 628 11.31 -8.03 10.12
N ALA A 629 12.13 -8.31 9.11
CA ALA A 629 12.90 -7.32 8.39
C ALA A 629 12.51 -7.32 6.91
N PHE A 630 12.38 -6.13 6.34
CA PHE A 630 12.21 -5.89 4.91
C PHE A 630 13.38 -5.07 4.35
N VAL A 631 14.48 -5.03 5.10
CA VAL A 631 15.74 -4.42 4.71
C VAL A 631 16.84 -5.45 4.91
N ASN A 632 18.01 -5.20 4.35
CA ASN A 632 19.16 -6.11 4.47
C ASN A 632 19.78 -6.10 5.88
N MET A 633 19.12 -5.50 6.87
CA MET A 633 19.57 -5.38 8.25
C MET A 633 18.45 -5.65 9.24
N TYR A 634 18.82 -6.17 10.39
CA TYR A 634 17.96 -6.18 11.57
C TYR A 634 18.76 -5.85 12.82
N ARG A 635 18.31 -4.87 13.60
CA ARG A 635 18.88 -4.52 14.90
C ARG A 635 17.94 -4.95 16.01
N SER A 636 18.49 -5.67 16.96
CA SER A 636 17.79 -6.11 18.17
C SER A 636 18.50 -5.60 19.43
N VAL A 637 17.73 -5.35 20.47
CA VAL A 637 18.20 -4.92 21.79
C VAL A 637 17.87 -6.03 22.79
N HIS A 638 18.88 -6.51 23.53
CA HIS A 638 18.73 -7.61 24.49
C HIS A 638 19.32 -7.23 25.86
N PHE A 639 18.71 -7.75 26.92
CA PHE A 639 19.02 -7.36 28.30
C PHE A 639 19.99 -8.33 29.00
N GLU A 640 20.08 -9.61 28.60
CA GLU A 640 20.87 -10.60 29.34
C GLU A 640 21.53 -11.64 28.41
N THR A 641 22.85 -11.82 28.60
CA THR A 641 23.76 -12.90 28.15
C THR A 641 24.64 -12.67 26.90
N CYS A 642 25.86 -13.22 26.97
CA CYS A 642 26.88 -13.22 25.92
C CYS A 642 26.73 -14.39 24.91
N ARG A 643 25.65 -15.18 25.03
CA ARG A 643 25.34 -16.35 24.19
C ARG A 643 23.88 -16.30 23.76
N VAL A 644 23.66 -15.89 22.53
CA VAL A 644 22.34 -15.81 21.91
C VAL A 644 22.34 -16.70 20.67
N GLY A 645 21.41 -17.66 20.59
CA GLY A 645 21.15 -18.39 19.38
C GLY A 645 20.26 -17.56 18.47
N VAL A 646 20.74 -17.20 17.27
CA VAL A 646 19.96 -16.44 16.29
C VAL A 646 19.55 -17.39 15.17
N ALA A 647 18.29 -17.32 14.75
CA ALA A 647 17.84 -17.96 13.53
C ALA A 647 17.10 -16.97 12.65
N VAL A 648 17.31 -17.04 11.34
CA VAL A 648 16.59 -16.21 10.37
C VAL A 648 16.01 -17.07 9.27
N LYS A 649 14.82 -16.72 8.81
CA LYS A 649 14.12 -17.38 7.69
C LYS A 649 13.79 -16.34 6.63
N GLY A 650 14.32 -16.50 5.43
CA GLY A 650 14.13 -15.60 4.29
C GLY A 650 13.05 -16.12 3.33
N TYR A 651 12.11 -15.25 2.97
CA TYR A 651 11.01 -15.54 2.07
C TYR A 651 11.10 -14.69 0.81
N ASP A 652 10.85 -15.31 -0.35
CA ASP A 652 10.78 -14.60 -1.63
C ASP A 652 9.48 -13.79 -1.79
N GLY A 653 9.37 -13.04 -2.89
CA GLY A 653 8.20 -12.21 -3.17
C GLY A 653 6.87 -12.95 -3.33
N VAL A 654 6.88 -14.30 -3.40
CA VAL A 654 5.68 -15.15 -3.44
C VAL A 654 5.49 -15.99 -2.17
N GLY A 655 6.17 -15.59 -1.09
CA GLY A 655 6.01 -16.17 0.24
C GLY A 655 6.55 -17.59 0.37
N ARG A 656 7.53 -17.98 -0.46
CA ARG A 656 8.22 -19.27 -0.32
C ARG A 656 9.46 -19.07 0.54
N LEU A 657 9.68 -19.97 1.49
CA LEU A 657 10.94 -20.06 2.22
C LEU A 657 12.06 -20.42 1.25
N ILE A 658 13.06 -19.54 1.12
CA ILE A 658 14.19 -19.72 0.21
C ILE A 658 15.55 -19.64 0.90
N ALA A 659 15.59 -19.17 2.15
CA ALA A 659 16.80 -19.11 2.96
C ALA A 659 16.48 -19.44 4.42
N SER A 660 17.36 -20.18 5.08
CA SER A 660 17.27 -20.43 6.52
C SER A 660 18.67 -20.53 7.12
N ARG A 661 18.95 -19.79 8.19
CA ARG A 661 20.27 -19.79 8.84
C ARG A 661 20.11 -19.78 10.34
N THR A 662 21.06 -20.43 11.00
CA THR A 662 21.24 -20.38 12.45
C THR A 662 22.67 -19.95 12.77
N GLY A 663 22.83 -19.16 13.82
CA GLY A 663 24.13 -18.72 14.32
C GLY A 663 24.14 -18.79 15.85
N LEU A 664 25.33 -19.01 16.41
CA LEU A 664 25.56 -18.97 17.86
C LEU A 664 26.53 -17.83 18.16
N PHE A 665 26.14 -16.93 19.05
CA PHE A 665 27.10 -16.01 19.67
C PHE A 665 28.01 -16.78 20.63
N SER A 666 29.32 -16.78 20.36
CA SER A 666 30.34 -17.10 21.36
C SER A 666 31.13 -15.83 21.67
N GLY A 667 30.58 -14.95 22.51
CA GLY A 667 31.41 -13.94 23.16
C GLY A 667 32.42 -14.66 24.06
N ALA A 668 33.68 -14.20 24.07
CA ALA A 668 34.63 -14.63 25.10
C ALA A 668 33.96 -14.47 26.46
N LEU A 669 33.97 -15.55 27.26
CA LEU A 669 33.46 -15.53 28.63
C LEU A 669 34.03 -14.28 29.34
N PRO A 670 33.21 -13.50 30.06
CA PRO A 670 33.77 -12.73 31.18
C PRO A 670 34.59 -13.73 32.01
N GLN A 671 35.83 -13.38 32.38
CA GLN A 671 36.68 -14.26 33.20
C GLN A 671 36.04 -14.61 34.54
N ASP A 672 34.96 -13.94 34.91
CA ASP A 672 34.26 -14.08 36.17
C ASP A 672 32.89 -14.71 35.89
N GLY A 673 32.86 -16.05 35.89
CA GLY A 673 31.66 -16.83 35.67
C GLY A 673 30.58 -16.57 36.73
N ILE A 674 29.36 -16.29 36.27
CA ILE A 674 28.11 -16.49 37.00
C ILE A 674 27.13 -17.16 36.03
#